data_AF-A0A6N7X505-F1
#
_entry.id   AF-A0A6N7X505-F1
#
_cell.length_a   1.000
_cell.length_b   1.000
_cell.length_c   1.000
_cell.angle_alpha   90.00
_cell.angle_beta   90.00
_cell.angle_gamma   90.00
#
_symmetry.space_group_name_H-M   'P 1'
#
loop_
_entity.id
_entity.type
_entity.pdbx_description
1 polymer ?
#
loop_
_entity_poly.entity_id
_entity_poly.type
_entity_poly.pdbx_seq_one_letter_code
_entity_poly.pdbx_strand_id
1 'polypeptide(L)'
;MPIKVPNDLPAIDTLTKENVFVMTDTRAMTQDVRPLHILLLNLMPTKIDTETQLARLLGNTPLQIELELLQTATHKAHNVSQEHMIAFYKTFSEIQDEYFDGMIITGAPVEKMEFEEVDYWEELCEIMEWSKTHVHSTFHICWGAQAGLYYHYGIQKHMLPKKLSGVYLHHLDQKHGMLFRGFDDEFYVPHSRNTTVYREDIEAVPELKVLASSEEAGVFCVKSTNDRQIFVTGHSEYDWNTLLKEYVRDKNAGLNPDVPDHYFPDDDDTRTPIVKWRSCANLIYSNWINYFVYQSTPYDIHMIDNEDLAPVLKNNSDLTVAKFGGTSLADTEKFRQVKSIVQEDSARKYIVASAAGRSAENTVKVTDLLIEAAKKPEKFDENVKLISDRYCRIAEDLDLAVDISAKINRIREDFREIRESGGNPLPYLASRGEYLCAQLLAEYLGYDFVDGEELILFHNDGTLNLEATRNRIAEVLKDREHAVIPGFYGRTEDGRTYTFSRGGSDITGSLVAEAVKADLYENWTDVPGMLMADPKVVRNPLSVPVINYRELRELSLCGAEVLHEDAVAPARRRGIPINIRSTSEPKKPGTLIVKNADFYQTVLDVSGISGKTGYCSVLIERERLTEDSAMKSRIDEIFRNHGLEISAEQIALDSVSLVVNASSFRDCEEQVIQELHELTGAEDIDVSTGLATIAVVGRNISKTVSVSLRIFEALANEHINLRFADHGAERISMQIGVNESDYKNAIRAIYKAFTNVSRLAEK
;
A
#
# COMPACT_ATOMS: atom_id res chain seq x y z
N MET A 1 3.95 20.48 -2.37
CA MET A 1 3.03 19.33 -2.34
C MET A 1 2.72 18.86 -3.75
N PRO A 2 2.55 17.55 -3.96
CA PRO A 2 2.06 17.01 -5.23
C PRO A 2 0.73 17.66 -5.60
N ILE A 3 0.52 17.94 -6.89
CA ILE A 3 -0.82 18.20 -7.39
C ILE A 3 -1.44 16.85 -7.71
N LYS A 4 -2.59 16.56 -7.09
CA LYS A 4 -3.44 15.43 -7.46
C LYS A 4 -4.08 15.73 -8.81
N VAL A 5 -3.84 14.88 -9.80
CA VAL A 5 -4.44 14.99 -11.12
C VAL A 5 -5.13 13.68 -11.52
N PRO A 6 -6.13 13.74 -12.41
CA PRO A 6 -6.67 12.54 -13.03
C PRO A 6 -5.55 11.75 -13.72
N ASN A 7 -5.55 10.42 -13.58
CA ASN A 7 -4.53 9.54 -14.17
C ASN A 7 -4.25 9.83 -15.66
N ASP A 8 -5.28 10.24 -16.41
CA ASP A 8 -5.22 10.40 -17.86
C ASP A 8 -4.88 11.84 -18.31
N LEU A 9 -4.49 12.73 -17.38
CA LEU A 9 -4.22 14.13 -17.71
C LEU A 9 -2.98 14.22 -18.63
N PRO A 10 -3.09 14.69 -19.89
CA PRO A 10 -1.95 14.72 -20.82
C PRO A 10 -0.80 15.61 -20.34
N ALA A 11 -1.06 16.50 -19.38
CA ALA A 11 -0.05 17.35 -18.78
C ALA A 11 0.91 16.60 -17.84
N ILE A 12 0.61 15.36 -17.42
CA ILE A 12 1.48 14.57 -16.51
C ILE A 12 2.89 14.44 -17.07
N ASP A 13 3.04 14.08 -18.35
CA ASP A 13 4.36 13.89 -18.97
C ASP A 13 5.17 15.19 -19.03
N THR A 14 4.51 16.29 -19.40
CA THR A 14 5.14 17.62 -19.47
C THR A 14 5.56 18.08 -18.08
N LEU A 15 4.65 17.97 -17.11
CA LEU A 15 4.89 18.37 -15.73
C LEU A 15 6.02 17.50 -15.13
N THR A 16 6.02 16.19 -15.32
CA THR A 16 7.07 15.29 -14.83
C THR A 16 8.43 15.62 -15.44
N LYS A 17 8.50 15.94 -16.74
CA LYS A 17 9.75 16.39 -17.42
C LYS A 17 10.26 17.73 -16.89
N GLU A 18 9.36 18.61 -16.45
CA GLU A 18 9.69 19.88 -15.79
C GLU A 18 10.01 19.72 -14.30
N ASN A 19 10.21 18.46 -13.84
CA ASN A 19 10.35 18.10 -12.43
C ASN A 19 9.15 18.53 -11.59
N VAL A 20 8.00 18.81 -12.20
CA VAL A 20 6.74 19.02 -11.49
C VAL A 20 6.20 17.66 -11.05
N PHE A 21 6.22 17.44 -9.74
CA PHE A 21 5.75 16.20 -9.16
C PHE A 21 4.24 16.20 -9.16
N VAL A 22 3.70 15.35 -10.00
CA VAL A 22 2.29 15.15 -10.21
C VAL A 22 1.95 13.80 -9.60
N MET A 23 0.88 13.77 -8.82
CA MET A 23 0.39 12.55 -8.21
C MET A 23 -0.90 12.19 -8.92
N THR A 24 -0.94 11.01 -9.50
CA THR A 24 -2.17 10.49 -10.10
C THR A 24 -3.19 10.22 -9.00
N ASP A 25 -4.47 10.21 -9.36
CA ASP A 25 -5.55 9.94 -8.40
C ASP A 25 -5.33 8.62 -7.67
N THR A 26 -4.78 7.63 -8.38
CA THR A 26 -4.46 6.30 -7.86
C THR A 26 -3.38 6.38 -6.79
N ARG A 27 -2.26 7.05 -7.07
CA ARG A 27 -1.16 7.20 -6.12
C ARG A 27 -1.56 8.02 -4.89
N ALA A 28 -2.39 9.06 -5.07
CA ALA A 28 -2.91 9.85 -3.95
C ALA A 28 -3.82 9.01 -3.03
N MET A 29 -4.47 7.97 -3.56
CA MET A 29 -5.37 7.08 -2.85
C MET A 29 -4.62 5.96 -2.10
N THR A 30 -3.43 5.58 -2.57
CA THR A 30 -2.60 4.51 -2.01
C THR A 30 -1.57 5.03 -0.99
N GLN A 31 -1.30 6.34 -1.00
CA GLN A 31 -0.29 6.95 -0.14
C GLN A 31 -0.73 6.92 1.33
N ASP A 32 0.00 6.16 2.15
CA ASP A 32 -0.10 6.25 3.60
C ASP A 32 0.61 7.53 4.09
N VAL A 33 -0.07 8.38 4.85
CA VAL A 33 0.47 9.66 5.37
C VAL A 33 0.57 9.60 6.89
N ARG A 34 1.73 9.96 7.44
CA ARG A 34 1.98 10.11 8.88
C ARG A 34 2.76 11.39 9.17
N PRO A 35 2.74 11.92 10.40
CA PRO A 35 3.69 12.95 10.83
C PRO A 35 5.13 12.49 10.55
N LEU A 36 5.96 13.43 10.11
CA LEU A 36 7.38 13.19 9.89
C LEU A 36 8.14 13.44 11.19
N HIS A 37 8.93 12.46 11.61
CA HIS A 37 9.81 12.52 12.76
C HIS A 37 11.19 13.00 12.28
N ILE A 38 11.55 14.26 12.59
CA ILE A 38 12.82 14.87 12.21
C ILE A 38 13.68 15.07 13.45
N LEU A 39 14.91 14.56 13.40
CA LEU A 39 15.92 14.73 14.44
C LEU A 39 16.82 15.94 14.15
N LEU A 40 17.10 16.75 15.16
CA LEU A 40 18.05 17.87 15.06
C LEU A 40 19.21 17.66 16.03
N LEU A 41 20.37 17.27 15.49
CA LEU A 41 21.63 17.29 16.23
C LEU A 41 22.19 18.71 16.24
N ASN A 42 21.96 19.41 17.36
CA ASN A 42 22.30 20.82 17.48
C ASN A 42 23.69 21.02 18.12
N LEU A 43 24.72 21.21 17.29
CA LEU A 43 26.10 21.46 17.70
C LEU A 43 26.42 22.96 17.88
N MET A 44 25.44 23.85 17.65
CA MET A 44 25.64 25.30 17.72
C MET A 44 25.72 25.80 19.18
N PRO A 45 26.50 26.85 19.45
CA PRO A 45 26.60 27.44 20.78
C PRO A 45 25.35 28.23 21.16
N THR A 46 24.60 28.74 20.18
CA THR A 46 23.36 29.52 20.34
C THR A 46 22.15 28.63 20.07
N LYS A 47 21.97 27.56 20.86
CA LYS A 47 21.01 26.49 20.56
C LYS A 47 19.59 27.00 20.29
N ILE A 48 19.03 27.83 21.16
CA ILE A 48 17.65 28.36 21.05
C ILE A 48 17.45 29.21 19.79
N ASP A 49 18.44 30.04 19.42
CA ASP A 49 18.38 30.83 18.18
C ASP A 49 18.38 29.89 16.96
N THR A 50 19.23 28.87 16.96
CA THR A 50 19.32 27.86 15.88
C THR A 50 18.05 27.01 15.78
N GLU A 51 17.48 26.56 16.91
CA GLU A 51 16.20 25.86 16.95
C GLU A 51 15.09 26.69 16.33
N THR A 52 15.01 27.98 16.69
CA THR A 52 13.99 28.90 16.19
C THR A 52 14.13 29.12 14.68
N GLN A 53 15.36 29.25 14.19
CA GLN A 53 15.66 29.42 12.76
C GLN A 53 15.21 28.20 11.96
N LEU A 54 15.59 26.99 12.40
CA LEU A 54 15.26 25.74 11.71
C LEU A 54 13.77 25.41 11.83
N ALA A 55 13.18 25.53 13.01
CA ALA A 55 11.75 25.27 13.21
C ALA A 55 10.87 26.18 12.33
N ARG A 56 11.30 27.41 12.06
CA ARG A 56 10.58 28.31 11.14
C ARG A 56 10.59 27.82 9.69
N LEU A 57 11.70 27.22 9.25
CA LEU A 57 11.85 26.70 7.89
C LEU A 57 11.11 25.36 7.75
N LEU A 58 11.27 24.48 8.75
CA LEU A 58 10.56 23.20 8.81
C LEU A 58 9.04 23.40 8.98
N GLY A 59 8.60 24.44 9.69
CA GLY A 59 7.18 24.75 9.86
C GLY A 59 6.49 25.34 8.62
N ASN A 60 7.23 25.65 7.55
CA ASN A 60 6.68 26.28 6.35
C ASN A 60 6.23 25.26 5.27
N THR A 61 5.69 24.12 5.71
CA THR A 61 5.11 23.08 4.85
C THR A 61 3.74 22.68 5.39
N PRO A 62 2.79 22.23 4.54
CA PRO A 62 1.52 21.68 5.01
C PRO A 62 1.64 20.30 5.68
N LEU A 63 2.84 19.71 5.73
CA LEU A 63 3.11 18.44 6.39
C LEU A 63 3.25 18.63 7.91
N GLN A 64 2.74 17.68 8.68
CA GLN A 64 2.98 17.63 10.13
C GLN A 64 4.42 17.13 10.38
N ILE A 65 5.19 17.90 11.12
CA ILE A 65 6.56 17.56 11.52
C ILE A 65 6.65 17.55 13.03
N GLU A 66 7.12 16.43 13.56
CA GLU A 66 7.54 16.23 14.94
C GLU A 66 9.05 16.43 14.99
N LEU A 67 9.51 17.46 15.68
CA LEU A 67 10.92 17.83 15.77
C LEU A 67 11.48 17.37 17.12
N GLU A 68 12.51 16.54 17.07
CA GLU A 68 13.22 16.04 18.24
C GLU A 68 14.64 16.62 18.32
N LEU A 69 15.07 17.02 19.52
CA LEU A 69 16.36 17.69 19.74
C LEU A 69 17.39 16.74 20.35
N LEU A 70 18.54 16.60 19.69
CA LEU A 70 19.67 15.78 20.13
C LEU A 70 20.86 16.66 20.53
N GLN A 71 21.50 16.30 21.64
CA GLN A 71 22.78 16.84 22.08
C GLN A 71 23.80 15.72 22.28
N THR A 72 25.08 16.07 22.19
CA THR A 72 26.17 15.18 22.60
C THR A 72 26.22 15.10 24.12
N ALA A 73 26.34 13.90 24.66
CA ALA A 73 26.43 13.65 26.10
C ALA A 73 27.77 14.11 26.68
N THR A 74 28.82 14.08 25.84
CA THR A 74 30.19 14.42 26.21
C THR A 74 30.43 15.93 26.36
N HIS A 75 29.65 16.78 25.68
CA HIS A 75 29.84 18.22 25.66
C HIS A 75 28.75 18.99 26.43
N LYS A 76 29.14 19.75 27.47
CA LYS A 76 28.19 20.55 28.26
C LYS A 76 27.97 21.93 27.63
N ALA A 77 26.73 22.20 27.22
CA ALA A 77 26.34 23.52 26.74
C ALA A 77 26.51 24.60 27.83
N HIS A 78 27.34 25.60 27.56
CA HIS A 78 27.62 26.70 28.50
C HIS A 78 26.68 27.90 28.37
N ASN A 79 25.96 28.04 27.25
CA ASN A 79 25.16 29.22 26.90
C ASN A 79 23.64 29.02 27.03
N VAL A 80 23.19 27.90 27.61
CA VAL A 80 21.77 27.51 27.72
C VAL A 80 21.47 27.01 29.13
N SER A 81 20.26 27.28 29.63
CA SER A 81 19.87 26.80 30.96
C SER A 81 19.79 25.27 31.00
N GLN A 82 20.29 24.68 32.07
CA GLN A 82 20.24 23.22 32.26
C GLN A 82 18.79 22.70 32.30
N GLU A 83 17.85 23.50 32.79
CA GLU A 83 16.42 23.16 32.78
C GLU A 83 15.87 22.99 31.36
N HIS A 84 16.25 23.85 30.41
CA HIS A 84 15.83 23.72 29.02
C HIS A 84 16.46 22.48 28.37
N MET A 85 17.74 22.22 28.64
CA MET A 85 18.42 21.02 28.12
C MET A 85 17.76 19.73 28.65
N ILE A 86 17.45 19.65 29.95
CA ILE A 86 16.80 18.47 30.55
C ILE A 86 15.38 18.27 30.03
N ALA A 87 14.63 19.35 29.77
CA ALA A 87 13.24 19.26 29.36
C ALA A 87 13.03 18.86 27.89
N PHE A 88 13.98 19.22 27.00
CA PHE A 88 13.74 19.13 25.55
C PHE A 88 14.80 18.38 24.76
N TYR A 89 16.01 18.19 25.29
CA TYR A 89 17.07 17.49 24.59
C TYR A 89 17.22 16.05 25.08
N LYS A 90 17.31 15.11 24.14
CA LYS A 90 17.76 13.75 24.38
C LYS A 90 19.26 13.61 24.08
N THR A 91 19.83 12.53 24.60
CA THR A 91 21.19 12.05 24.30
C THR A 91 21.14 10.85 23.35
N PHE A 92 22.26 10.51 22.71
CA PHE A 92 22.30 9.40 21.76
C PHE A 92 21.82 8.07 22.36
N SER A 93 22.19 7.79 23.61
CA SER A 93 21.76 6.56 24.31
C SER A 93 20.24 6.44 24.49
N GLU A 94 19.52 7.56 24.47
CA GLU A 94 18.05 7.56 24.64
C GLU A 94 17.32 7.31 23.32
N ILE A 95 17.96 7.55 22.17
CA ILE A 95 17.34 7.45 20.84
C ILE A 95 17.93 6.34 19.97
N GLN A 96 18.94 5.61 20.43
CA GLN A 96 19.67 4.63 19.62
C GLN A 96 18.78 3.54 19.01
N ASP A 97 17.65 3.22 19.66
CA ASP A 97 16.66 2.24 19.18
C ASP A 97 15.49 2.88 18.41
N GLU A 98 15.47 4.21 18.26
CA GLU A 98 14.45 4.97 17.54
C GLU A 98 14.84 5.16 16.05
N TYR A 99 13.85 5.45 15.20
CA TYR A 99 14.04 5.69 13.76
C TYR A 99 13.45 7.06 13.39
N PHE A 100 14.07 7.72 12.40
CA PHE A 100 13.69 9.07 11.99
C PHE A 100 13.58 9.21 10.46
N ASP A 101 12.60 10.00 10.02
CA ASP A 101 12.39 10.32 8.61
C ASP A 101 13.49 11.23 8.07
N GLY A 102 14.01 12.13 8.91
CA GLY A 102 15.09 13.00 8.53
C GLY A 102 15.94 13.40 9.72
N MET A 103 17.18 13.79 9.45
CA MET A 103 18.08 14.34 10.46
C MET A 103 18.76 15.60 9.94
N ILE A 104 18.92 16.59 10.81
CA ILE A 104 19.73 17.79 10.54
C ILE A 104 20.93 17.78 11.49
N ILE A 105 22.13 17.92 10.94
CA ILE A 105 23.37 18.10 11.71
C ILE A 105 23.87 19.53 11.48
N THR A 106 23.86 20.34 12.53
CA THR A 106 24.21 21.76 12.43
C THR A 106 25.71 22.02 12.39
N GLY A 107 26.09 23.28 12.15
CA GLY A 107 27.47 23.72 12.30
C GLY A 107 27.93 23.73 13.77
N ALA A 108 29.23 23.92 13.96
CA ALA A 108 29.85 23.99 15.27
C ALA A 108 31.04 24.98 15.25
N PRO A 109 31.36 25.66 16.37
CA PRO A 109 32.41 26.66 16.44
C PRO A 109 33.79 26.02 16.73
N VAL A 110 34.11 24.93 16.03
CA VAL A 110 35.32 24.11 16.20
C VAL A 110 36.08 23.93 14.90
N GLU A 111 35.81 24.76 13.90
CA GLU A 111 36.31 24.57 12.54
C GLU A 111 37.83 24.67 12.42
N LYS A 112 38.52 25.35 13.35
CA LYS A 112 39.97 25.53 13.39
C LYS A 112 40.73 24.35 14.02
N MET A 113 40.05 23.42 14.69
CA MET A 113 40.64 22.21 15.26
C MET A 113 40.66 21.12 14.20
N GLU A 114 41.59 20.16 14.23
CA GLU A 114 41.44 18.95 13.42
C GLU A 114 40.21 18.17 13.89
N PHE A 115 39.58 17.39 12.99
CA PHE A 115 38.31 16.72 13.32
C PHE A 115 38.46 15.81 14.53
N GLU A 116 39.52 15.02 14.58
CA GLU A 116 39.86 14.07 15.65
C GLU A 116 40.22 14.73 16.98
N GLU A 117 40.48 16.04 16.98
CA GLU A 117 40.76 16.80 18.20
C GLU A 117 39.50 17.35 18.86
N VAL A 118 38.35 17.28 18.18
CA VAL A 118 37.06 17.74 18.73
C VAL A 118 36.61 16.76 19.81
N ASP A 119 36.23 17.29 20.98
CA ASP A 119 35.94 16.54 22.20
C ASP A 119 34.77 15.55 22.07
N TYR A 120 33.82 15.82 21.17
CA TYR A 120 32.71 14.92 20.84
C TYR A 120 32.84 14.23 19.47
N TRP A 121 34.04 14.20 18.87
CA TRP A 121 34.23 13.62 17.53
C TRP A 121 33.87 12.13 17.45
N GLU A 122 34.29 11.33 18.43
CA GLU A 122 33.99 9.89 18.47
C GLU A 122 32.48 9.65 18.58
N GLU A 123 31.78 10.41 19.43
CA GLU A 123 30.32 10.36 19.57
C GLU A 123 29.61 10.81 18.28
N LEU A 124 30.12 11.85 17.61
CA LEU A 124 29.59 12.29 16.33
C LEU A 124 29.74 11.23 15.24
N CYS A 125 30.88 10.53 15.20
CA CYS A 125 31.09 9.40 14.30
C CYS A 125 30.10 8.26 14.56
N GLU A 126 29.84 7.94 15.84
CA GLU A 126 28.86 6.93 16.23
C GLU A 126 27.44 7.31 15.74
N ILE A 127 27.03 8.56 15.95
CA ILE A 127 25.74 9.07 15.48
C ILE A 127 25.65 9.06 13.94
N MET A 128 26.72 9.45 13.23
CA MET A 128 26.76 9.41 11.76
C MET A 128 26.80 7.99 11.20
N GLU A 129 27.30 7.01 11.95
CA GLU A 129 27.19 5.60 11.56
C GLU A 129 25.77 5.09 11.75
N TRP A 130 25.19 5.36 12.92
CA TRP A 130 23.82 4.99 13.26
C TRP A 130 22.80 5.58 12.29
N SER A 131 23.01 6.84 11.84
CA SER A 131 22.10 7.50 10.92
C SER A 131 21.99 6.82 9.56
N LYS A 132 22.98 6.01 9.14
CA LYS A 132 22.91 5.25 7.89
C LYS A 132 21.78 4.22 7.87
N THR A 133 21.39 3.71 9.03
CA THR A 133 20.38 2.65 9.17
C THR A 133 19.10 3.13 9.86
N HIS A 134 19.20 4.15 10.71
CA HIS A 134 18.07 4.63 11.52
C HIS A 134 17.48 5.96 11.02
N VAL A 135 18.14 6.64 10.08
CA VAL A 135 17.67 7.89 9.48
C VAL A 135 17.57 7.74 7.98
N HIS A 136 16.42 8.10 7.42
CA HIS A 136 16.17 7.98 6.00
C HIS A 136 16.98 8.99 5.15
N SER A 137 16.96 10.29 5.51
CA SER A 137 17.77 11.34 4.86
C SER A 137 18.40 12.31 5.87
N THR A 138 19.70 12.61 5.71
CA THR A 138 20.43 13.51 6.60
C THR A 138 20.91 14.77 5.88
N PHE A 139 20.63 15.93 6.47
CA PHE A 139 20.96 17.25 5.98
C PHE A 139 22.02 17.90 6.88
N HIS A 140 23.21 18.12 6.33
CA HIS A 140 24.35 18.65 7.06
C HIS A 140 24.57 20.12 6.73
N ILE A 141 24.89 20.92 7.75
CA ILE A 141 25.04 22.39 7.62
C ILE A 141 26.44 22.83 8.05
N CYS A 142 27.09 23.67 7.23
CA CYS A 142 28.38 24.31 7.47
C CYS A 142 29.47 23.35 7.96
N TRP A 143 29.90 23.44 9.23
CA TRP A 143 30.89 22.53 9.79
C TRP A 143 30.39 21.08 9.85
N GLY A 144 29.11 20.86 10.15
CA GLY A 144 28.50 19.54 10.09
C GLY A 144 28.57 18.95 8.67
N ALA A 145 28.48 19.79 7.63
CA ALA A 145 28.68 19.36 6.25
C ALA A 145 30.12 18.92 5.98
N GLN A 146 31.10 19.64 6.50
CA GLN A 146 32.52 19.27 6.39
C GLN A 146 32.83 17.99 7.18
N ALA A 147 32.28 17.86 8.39
CA ALA A 147 32.40 16.66 9.23
C ALA A 147 31.81 15.42 8.55
N GLY A 148 30.60 15.53 7.98
CA GLY A 148 29.96 14.43 7.26
C GLY A 148 30.72 14.04 5.99
N LEU A 149 31.22 15.02 5.21
CA LEU A 149 32.06 14.75 4.04
C LEU A 149 33.37 14.04 4.44
N TYR A 150 33.96 14.43 5.56
CA TYR A 150 35.17 13.79 6.08
C TYR A 150 34.90 12.37 6.55
N TYR A 151 33.89 12.17 7.39
CA TYR A 151 33.56 10.85 7.95
C TYR A 151 33.15 9.83 6.88
N HIS A 152 32.27 10.23 5.97
CA HIS A 152 31.71 9.30 4.98
C HIS A 152 32.63 9.06 3.78
N TYR A 153 33.45 10.06 3.39
CA TYR A 153 34.20 10.04 2.12
C TYR A 153 35.67 10.41 2.25
N GLY A 154 36.17 10.74 3.45
CA GLY A 154 37.57 11.11 3.68
C GLY A 154 37.97 12.48 3.14
N ILE A 155 37.01 13.35 2.79
CA ILE A 155 37.29 14.66 2.23
C ILE A 155 37.74 15.61 3.33
N GLN A 156 38.97 16.10 3.20
CA GLN A 156 39.59 16.98 4.18
C GLN A 156 39.05 18.41 4.08
N LYS A 157 39.08 19.13 5.21
CA LYS A 157 38.85 20.58 5.23
C LYS A 157 40.18 21.33 5.12
N HIS A 158 40.10 22.55 4.60
CA HIS A 158 41.25 23.42 4.37
C HIS A 158 40.99 24.79 4.97
N MET A 159 42.00 25.33 5.68
CA MET A 159 41.95 26.68 6.21
C MET A 159 41.92 27.72 5.08
N LEU A 160 40.98 28.65 5.18
CA LEU A 160 40.90 29.79 4.27
C LEU A 160 41.95 30.85 4.68
N PRO A 161 42.53 31.60 3.72
CA PRO A 161 43.45 32.69 4.02
C PRO A 161 42.82 33.79 4.89
N LYS A 162 41.50 33.97 4.77
CA LYS A 162 40.68 34.92 5.52
C LYS A 162 39.33 34.26 5.82
N LYS A 163 38.73 34.59 6.98
CA LYS A 163 37.38 34.13 7.33
C LYS A 163 36.39 34.59 6.25
N LEU A 164 35.63 33.65 5.71
CA LEU A 164 34.52 33.94 4.81
C LEU A 164 33.30 34.30 5.65
N SER A 165 32.88 35.57 5.61
CA SER A 165 31.79 36.10 6.42
C SER A 165 31.01 37.12 5.59
N GLY A 166 29.80 36.78 5.16
CA GLY A 166 29.06 37.62 4.22
C GLY A 166 27.88 36.90 3.56
N VAL A 167 27.30 37.51 2.54
CA VAL A 167 26.18 36.96 1.75
C VAL A 167 26.56 36.89 0.27
N TYR A 168 26.92 35.70 -0.20
CA TYR A 168 27.56 35.53 -1.51
C TYR A 168 26.58 35.03 -2.57
N LEU A 169 26.83 35.41 -3.83
CA LEU A 169 26.09 34.94 -4.99
C LEU A 169 26.52 33.51 -5.36
N HIS A 170 25.54 32.65 -5.58
CA HIS A 170 25.71 31.25 -5.98
C HIS A 170 24.95 31.00 -7.30
N HIS A 171 25.39 29.99 -8.04
CA HIS A 171 24.71 29.50 -9.23
C HIS A 171 24.50 27.98 -9.16
N LEU A 172 23.52 27.49 -9.90
CA LEU A 172 23.25 26.05 -10.02
C LEU A 172 24.24 25.39 -10.97
N ASP A 173 25.00 24.41 -10.47
CA ASP A 173 25.79 23.49 -11.29
C ASP A 173 24.90 22.45 -11.98
N GLN A 174 23.75 22.13 -11.38
CA GLN A 174 22.78 21.16 -11.87
C GLN A 174 21.37 21.78 -11.95
N LYS A 175 20.99 22.26 -13.14
CA LYS A 175 19.74 23.01 -13.36
C LYS A 175 18.43 22.23 -13.11
N HIS A 176 18.49 20.89 -13.12
CA HIS A 176 17.29 20.04 -13.04
C HIS A 176 17.25 19.18 -11.75
N GLY A 177 17.96 19.58 -10.70
CA GLY A 177 17.94 18.87 -9.42
C GLY A 177 16.68 19.15 -8.58
N MET A 178 16.05 18.10 -8.05
CA MET A 178 14.84 18.22 -7.20
C MET A 178 15.04 19.11 -5.95
N LEU A 179 16.24 19.12 -5.37
CA LEU A 179 16.54 19.93 -4.19
C LEU A 179 16.47 21.45 -4.47
N PHE A 180 16.79 21.84 -5.71
CA PHE A 180 16.80 23.23 -6.16
C PHE A 180 15.58 23.57 -7.03
N ARG A 181 14.52 22.76 -6.95
CA ARG A 181 13.31 23.04 -7.70
C ARG A 181 12.71 24.40 -7.30
N GLY A 182 12.40 25.22 -8.30
CA GLY A 182 11.82 26.55 -8.12
C GLY A 182 12.84 27.62 -7.72
N PHE A 183 14.14 27.29 -7.71
CA PHE A 183 15.19 28.29 -7.55
C PHE A 183 15.36 29.14 -8.80
N ASP A 184 15.81 30.37 -8.60
CA ASP A 184 16.43 31.16 -9.64
C ASP A 184 17.78 30.53 -10.04
N ASP A 185 18.24 30.75 -11.28
CA ASP A 185 19.54 30.27 -11.77
C ASP A 185 20.70 30.79 -10.90
N GLU A 186 20.51 31.97 -10.27
CA GLU A 186 21.43 32.60 -9.33
C GLU A 186 20.71 32.97 -8.03
N PHE A 187 21.35 32.75 -6.89
CA PHE A 187 20.76 33.02 -5.57
C PHE A 187 21.81 33.37 -4.52
N TYR A 188 21.39 34.06 -3.46
CA TYR A 188 22.30 34.52 -2.40
C TYR A 188 22.22 33.61 -1.17
N VAL A 189 23.37 33.34 -0.52
CA VAL A 189 23.45 32.55 0.71
C VAL A 189 24.46 33.17 1.68
N PRO A 190 24.14 33.27 2.98
CA PRO A 190 25.11 33.69 3.98
C PRO A 190 26.13 32.59 4.29
N HIS A 191 27.37 32.99 4.52
CA HIS A 191 28.47 32.13 4.97
C HIS A 191 29.15 32.77 6.19
N SER A 192 29.59 31.93 7.14
CA SER A 192 30.46 32.33 8.27
C SER A 192 31.35 31.15 8.63
N ARG A 193 32.55 31.07 8.02
CA ARG A 193 33.45 29.93 8.21
C ARG A 193 34.92 30.29 7.98
N ASN A 194 35.81 29.59 8.70
CA ASN A 194 37.27 29.70 8.52
C ASN A 194 37.85 28.61 7.62
N THR A 195 37.06 27.60 7.26
CA THR A 195 37.48 26.45 6.47
C THR A 195 36.57 26.18 5.28
N THR A 196 37.12 25.51 4.27
CA THR A 196 36.39 25.04 3.09
C THR A 196 36.77 23.61 2.73
N VAL A 197 36.04 23.03 1.80
CA VAL A 197 36.41 21.81 1.06
C VAL A 197 36.67 22.21 -0.39
N TYR A 198 37.59 21.52 -1.07
CA TYR A 198 37.87 21.78 -2.47
C TYR A 198 36.92 21.03 -3.39
N ARG A 199 36.60 21.63 -4.54
CA ARG A 199 35.68 21.04 -5.52
C ARG A 199 36.28 19.76 -6.09
N GLU A 200 37.58 19.79 -6.37
CA GLU A 200 38.33 18.71 -6.99
C GLU A 200 38.31 17.45 -6.13
N ASP A 201 38.38 17.59 -4.80
CA ASP A 201 38.31 16.47 -3.86
C ASP A 201 36.90 15.85 -3.83
N ILE A 202 35.86 16.66 -3.99
CA ILE A 202 34.47 16.16 -4.08
C ILE A 202 34.23 15.48 -5.43
N GLU A 203 34.66 16.08 -6.53
CA GLU A 203 34.48 15.53 -7.88
C GLU A 203 35.31 14.25 -8.11
N ALA A 204 36.36 14.03 -7.32
CA ALA A 204 37.11 12.78 -7.29
C ALA A 204 36.33 11.59 -6.67
N VAL A 205 35.25 11.86 -5.92
CA VAL A 205 34.42 10.83 -5.28
C VAL A 205 33.17 10.55 -6.14
N PRO A 206 33.08 9.39 -6.81
CA PRO A 206 31.99 9.10 -7.75
C PRO A 206 30.60 9.00 -7.09
N GLU A 207 30.55 8.76 -5.78
CA GLU A 207 29.34 8.74 -4.97
C GLU A 207 28.78 10.13 -4.65
N LEU A 208 29.48 11.21 -5.01
CA LEU A 208 29.08 12.59 -4.71
C LEU A 208 28.76 13.39 -5.98
N LYS A 209 27.86 14.37 -5.82
CA LYS A 209 27.51 15.33 -6.87
C LYS A 209 27.41 16.74 -6.31
N VAL A 210 28.17 17.66 -6.90
CA VAL A 210 28.03 19.11 -6.65
C VAL A 210 26.76 19.61 -7.36
N LEU A 211 25.90 20.29 -6.62
CA LEU A 211 24.62 20.81 -7.11
C LEU A 211 24.64 22.32 -7.34
N ALA A 212 25.39 23.05 -6.52
CA ALA A 212 25.51 24.49 -6.59
C ALA A 212 26.82 24.98 -5.94
N SER A 213 27.32 26.10 -6.45
CA SER A 213 28.58 26.71 -6.01
C SER A 213 28.60 28.22 -6.24
N SER A 214 29.65 28.87 -5.74
CA SER A 214 29.93 30.29 -5.88
C SER A 214 31.38 30.47 -6.32
N GLU A 215 31.63 31.46 -7.17
CA GLU A 215 33.00 31.86 -7.51
C GLU A 215 33.77 32.39 -6.29
N GLU A 216 33.08 33.04 -5.36
CA GLU A 216 33.68 33.65 -4.16
C GLU A 216 33.64 32.72 -2.95
N ALA A 217 32.51 32.04 -2.73
CA ALA A 217 32.28 31.21 -1.54
C ALA A 217 32.62 29.72 -1.75
N GLY A 218 32.95 29.29 -2.97
CA GLY A 218 33.26 27.90 -3.31
C GLY A 218 32.04 26.97 -3.37
N VAL A 219 32.24 25.68 -3.12
CA VAL A 219 31.14 24.69 -3.15
C VAL A 219 30.12 25.00 -2.07
N PHE A 220 28.84 25.05 -2.46
CA PHE A 220 27.73 25.32 -1.56
C PHE A 220 26.92 24.06 -1.21
N CYS A 221 26.50 23.28 -2.20
CA CYS A 221 25.64 22.13 -1.98
C CYS A 221 26.14 20.90 -2.71
N VAL A 222 26.26 19.80 -1.97
CA VAL A 222 26.67 18.47 -2.46
C VAL A 222 25.63 17.47 -1.99
N LYS A 223 25.38 16.42 -2.78
CA LYS A 223 24.59 15.27 -2.35
C LYS A 223 25.28 13.96 -2.68
N SER A 224 24.93 12.89 -1.96
CA SER A 224 25.27 11.52 -2.34
C SER A 224 24.43 11.03 -3.53
N THR A 225 24.94 10.05 -4.28
CA THR A 225 24.23 9.44 -5.42
C THR A 225 23.01 8.63 -5.02
N ASN A 226 22.98 8.11 -3.79
CA ASN A 226 21.80 7.46 -3.21
C ASN A 226 20.81 8.47 -2.59
N ASP A 227 21.06 9.78 -2.73
CA ASP A 227 20.24 10.90 -2.25
C ASP A 227 20.03 11.00 -0.72
N ARG A 228 20.64 10.11 0.07
CA ARG A 228 20.44 10.03 1.53
C ARG A 228 21.23 11.07 2.32
N GLN A 229 22.27 11.63 1.72
CA GLN A 229 23.17 12.58 2.37
C GLN A 229 23.21 13.89 1.58
N ILE A 230 22.86 14.99 2.23
CA ILE A 230 22.92 16.34 1.67
C ILE A 230 23.86 17.17 2.52
N PHE A 231 24.81 17.84 1.88
CA PHE A 231 25.84 18.64 2.51
C PHE A 231 25.73 20.08 2.03
N VAL A 232 25.38 20.99 2.93
CA VAL A 232 25.24 22.42 2.66
C VAL A 232 26.29 23.18 3.45
N THR A 233 27.26 23.79 2.78
CA THR A 233 28.41 24.44 3.43
C THR A 233 28.12 25.87 3.90
N GLY A 234 27.01 26.47 3.46
CA GLY A 234 26.53 27.78 3.86
C GLY A 234 25.36 27.72 4.87
N HIS A 235 24.88 28.88 5.29
CA HIS A 235 23.92 29.04 6.39
C HIS A 235 22.56 29.61 5.93
N SER A 236 21.91 28.96 4.97
CA SER A 236 20.62 29.44 4.46
C SER A 236 19.57 29.70 5.55
N GLU A 237 19.69 29.04 6.70
CA GLU A 237 18.83 29.19 7.87
C GLU A 237 19.01 30.48 8.69
N TYR A 238 20.11 31.22 8.50
CA TYR A 238 20.42 32.39 9.31
C TYR A 238 19.34 33.47 9.22
N ASP A 239 18.97 34.00 10.40
CA ASP A 239 18.14 35.19 10.51
C ASP A 239 18.90 36.45 10.06
N TRP A 240 18.11 37.48 9.73
CA TRP A 240 18.61 38.74 9.19
C TRP A 240 19.71 39.41 10.03
N ASN A 241 19.77 39.16 11.34
CA ASN A 241 20.72 39.76 12.28
C ASN A 241 21.78 38.77 12.81
N THR A 242 21.87 37.55 12.27
CA THR A 242 22.82 36.54 12.79
C THR A 242 24.26 36.98 12.57
N LEU A 243 24.63 37.32 11.33
CA LEU A 243 25.96 37.86 11.01
C LEU A 243 26.23 39.20 11.71
N LEU A 244 25.20 40.05 11.88
CA LEU A 244 25.32 41.29 12.67
C LEU A 244 25.70 41.00 14.13
N LYS A 245 25.05 40.04 14.79
CA LYS A 245 25.37 39.64 16.17
C LYS A 245 26.81 39.13 16.26
N GLU A 246 27.25 38.29 15.30
CA GLU A 246 28.63 37.80 15.23
C GLU A 246 29.64 38.95 15.07
N TYR A 247 29.42 39.83 14.09
CA TYR A 247 30.27 40.99 13.83
C TYR A 247 30.37 41.93 15.02
N VAL A 248 29.24 42.29 15.64
CA VAL A 248 29.21 43.17 16.82
C VAL A 248 29.89 42.51 18.01
N ARG A 249 29.68 41.22 18.24
CA ARG A 249 30.38 40.46 19.30
C ARG A 249 31.88 40.54 19.12
N ASP A 250 32.38 40.25 17.93
CA ASP A 250 33.82 40.20 17.64
C ASP A 250 34.45 41.61 17.69
N LYS A 251 33.73 42.63 17.22
CA LYS A 251 34.12 44.05 17.35
C LYS A 251 34.22 44.48 18.81
N ASN A 252 33.24 44.12 19.63
CA ASN A 252 33.24 44.41 21.07
C ASN A 252 34.31 43.63 21.84
N ALA A 253 34.68 42.44 21.36
CA ALA A 253 35.80 41.66 21.89
C ALA A 253 37.18 42.19 21.48
N GLY A 254 37.24 43.26 20.66
CA GLY A 254 38.49 43.87 20.20
C GLY A 254 39.21 43.08 19.11
N LEU A 255 38.52 42.14 18.45
CA LEU A 255 39.11 41.28 17.41
C LEU A 255 39.25 41.98 16.04
N ASN A 256 38.74 43.21 15.91
CA ASN A 256 38.71 44.00 14.68
C ASN A 256 38.27 43.18 13.45
N PRO A 257 37.06 42.56 13.48
CA PRO A 257 36.57 41.77 12.37
C PRO A 257 36.35 42.66 11.13
N ASP A 258 36.54 42.08 9.95
CA ASP A 258 36.10 42.72 8.71
C ASP A 258 34.57 42.84 8.67
N VAL A 259 34.08 43.88 8.00
CA VAL A 259 32.64 44.02 7.72
C VAL A 259 32.20 42.83 6.86
N PRO A 260 31.11 42.12 7.21
CA PRO A 260 30.63 41.00 6.42
C PRO A 260 30.29 41.41 4.98
N ASP A 261 30.87 40.73 4.00
CA ASP A 261 30.76 41.08 2.58
C ASP A 261 29.32 40.98 2.11
N HIS A 262 28.84 41.98 1.36
CA HIS A 262 27.53 42.02 0.69
C HIS A 262 26.31 41.87 1.61
N TYR A 263 26.51 41.98 2.92
CA TYR A 263 25.47 41.84 3.93
C TYR A 263 24.79 43.18 4.23
N PHE A 264 25.59 44.23 4.34
CA PHE A 264 25.11 45.59 4.49
C PHE A 264 24.97 46.26 3.12
N PRO A 265 23.98 47.16 2.94
CA PRO A 265 23.92 47.98 1.74
C PRO A 265 25.20 48.80 1.55
N ASP A 266 25.88 48.62 0.41
CA ASP A 266 27.16 49.25 0.08
C ASP A 266 28.29 48.95 1.11
N ASP A 267 28.19 47.83 1.82
CA ASP A 267 29.10 47.38 2.89
C ASP A 267 29.28 48.41 4.04
N ASP A 268 28.26 49.24 4.26
CA ASP A 268 28.20 50.23 5.34
C ASP A 268 27.54 49.65 6.61
N ASP A 269 28.36 49.35 7.62
CA ASP A 269 27.92 48.75 8.90
C ASP A 269 27.04 49.65 9.78
N THR A 270 26.79 50.90 9.36
CA THR A 270 25.82 51.80 10.00
C THR A 270 24.39 51.61 9.47
N ARG A 271 24.21 50.87 8.37
CA ARG A 271 22.91 50.63 7.73
C ARG A 271 22.32 49.29 8.16
N THR A 272 21.01 49.14 8.06
CA THR A 272 20.33 47.87 8.36
C THR A 272 20.60 46.85 7.25
N PRO A 273 20.98 45.59 7.56
CA PRO A 273 21.16 44.53 6.57
C PRO A 273 19.90 44.26 5.73
N ILE A 274 20.08 43.87 4.47
CA ILE A 274 18.99 43.48 3.56
C ILE A 274 19.03 41.97 3.34
N VAL A 275 17.92 41.29 3.64
CA VAL A 275 17.81 39.84 3.47
C VAL A 275 17.56 39.47 2.01
N LYS A 276 18.56 38.87 1.36
CA LYS A 276 18.48 38.40 -0.04
C LYS A 276 18.33 36.89 -0.19
N TRP A 277 18.41 36.12 0.90
CA TRP A 277 18.47 34.64 0.87
C TRP A 277 17.20 33.94 1.35
N ARG A 278 16.18 34.68 1.81
CA ARG A 278 14.99 34.08 2.44
C ARG A 278 14.23 33.12 1.51
N SER A 279 14.13 33.44 0.22
CA SER A 279 13.48 32.56 -0.76
C SER A 279 14.24 31.25 -0.92
N CYS A 280 15.57 31.32 -1.10
CA CYS A 280 16.46 30.16 -1.15
C CYS A 280 16.32 29.30 0.10
N ALA A 281 16.34 29.91 1.29
CA ALA A 281 16.17 29.22 2.56
C ALA A 281 14.86 28.43 2.62
N ASN A 282 13.72 29.06 2.30
CA ASN A 282 12.44 28.37 2.36
C ASN A 282 12.35 27.24 1.34
N LEU A 283 12.85 27.45 0.13
CA LEU A 283 12.80 26.46 -0.93
C LEU A 283 13.69 25.25 -0.65
N ILE A 284 14.94 25.42 -0.20
CA ILE A 284 15.84 24.27 0.00
C ILE A 284 15.32 23.30 1.06
N TYR A 285 14.84 23.83 2.20
CA TYR A 285 14.29 22.99 3.27
C TYR A 285 12.94 22.39 2.86
N SER A 286 12.07 23.14 2.19
CA SER A 286 10.79 22.61 1.69
C SER A 286 11.00 21.50 0.65
N ASN A 287 11.98 21.66 -0.24
CA ASN A 287 12.33 20.66 -1.25
C ASN A 287 12.98 19.44 -0.61
N TRP A 288 13.86 19.62 0.38
CA TRP A 288 14.42 18.52 1.14
C TRP A 288 13.32 17.70 1.84
N ILE A 289 12.47 18.36 2.63
CA ILE A 289 11.35 17.70 3.33
C ILE A 289 10.44 16.98 2.33
N ASN A 290 10.11 17.61 1.21
CA ASN A 290 9.15 17.02 0.28
C ASN A 290 9.75 15.84 -0.51
N TYR A 291 10.93 16.01 -1.11
CA TYR A 291 11.46 15.05 -2.09
C TYR A 291 12.42 14.02 -1.49
N PHE A 292 13.13 14.37 -0.43
CA PHE A 292 14.19 13.55 0.17
C PHE A 292 13.78 12.97 1.52
N VAL A 293 12.65 13.43 2.07
CA VAL A 293 12.04 12.88 3.29
C VAL A 293 10.66 12.33 2.92
N TYR A 294 9.61 13.17 2.94
CA TYR A 294 8.21 12.77 2.82
C TYR A 294 7.87 11.78 1.69
N GLN A 295 8.31 12.07 0.46
CA GLN A 295 7.96 11.24 -0.69
C GLN A 295 8.78 9.96 -0.82
N SER A 296 9.90 9.88 -0.11
CA SER A 296 10.84 8.78 -0.28
C SER A 296 10.96 7.90 0.96
N THR A 297 10.59 8.37 2.15
CA THR A 297 10.61 7.54 3.36
C THR A 297 9.60 6.41 3.24
N PRO A 298 10.00 5.15 3.48
CA PRO A 298 9.03 4.06 3.57
C PRO A 298 8.03 4.33 4.68
N TYR A 299 6.78 3.91 4.46
CA TYR A 299 5.75 4.08 5.48
C TYR A 299 6.11 3.36 6.79
N ASP A 300 6.58 2.11 6.67
CA ASP A 300 7.21 1.37 7.76
C ASP A 300 8.67 1.81 7.89
N ILE A 301 8.93 2.62 8.92
CA ILE A 301 10.22 3.27 9.14
C ILE A 301 11.34 2.27 9.47
N HIS A 302 11.00 1.05 9.89
CA HIS A 302 11.99 -0.01 10.13
C HIS A 302 12.54 -0.63 8.83
N MET A 303 12.07 -0.19 7.65
CA MET A 303 12.57 -0.64 6.35
C MET A 303 13.70 0.22 5.77
N ILE A 304 14.17 1.25 6.50
CA ILE A 304 15.21 2.20 6.04
C ILE A 304 16.51 1.50 5.60
N ASP A 305 16.81 0.30 6.11
CA ASP A 305 18.01 -0.47 5.76
C ASP A 305 18.01 -1.08 4.35
N ASN A 306 16.86 -1.12 3.66
CA ASN A 306 16.67 -2.00 2.49
C ASN A 306 16.47 -1.30 1.14
N GLU A 307 16.46 0.04 1.04
CA GLU A 307 16.20 0.73 -0.24
C GLU A 307 17.12 1.95 -0.49
N ASP A 308 17.71 2.03 -1.68
CA ASP A 308 18.27 3.27 -2.24
C ASP A 308 17.11 4.23 -2.58
N LEU A 309 17.29 5.56 -2.40
CA LEU A 309 16.27 6.56 -2.78
C LEU A 309 16.17 6.78 -4.29
N ALA A 310 17.25 6.54 -5.02
CA ALA A 310 17.33 6.74 -6.45
C ALA A 310 16.30 5.90 -7.24
N PRO A 311 15.99 4.65 -6.84
CA PRO A 311 14.81 3.91 -7.31
C PRO A 311 13.48 4.56 -6.93
N VAL A 312 13.28 5.07 -5.71
CA VAL A 312 11.98 5.58 -5.25
C VAL A 312 11.53 6.85 -6.01
N LEU A 313 12.49 7.69 -6.39
CA LEU A 313 12.24 8.88 -7.23
C LEU A 313 12.16 8.56 -8.74
N LYS A 314 12.71 7.42 -9.20
CA LYS A 314 12.69 6.99 -10.63
C LYS A 314 11.64 5.94 -10.97
N ASN A 315 11.17 5.14 -10.00
CA ASN A 315 10.22 4.04 -10.18
C ASN A 315 8.87 4.41 -9.59
N ASN A 316 8.20 5.39 -10.19
CA ASN A 316 6.76 5.51 -10.04
C ASN A 316 6.15 5.80 -11.42
N SER A 317 6.43 4.91 -12.39
CA SER A 317 5.39 4.62 -13.37
C SER A 317 4.29 3.94 -12.56
N ASP A 318 3.07 4.49 -12.52
CA ASP A 318 1.92 3.80 -11.95
C ASP A 318 1.94 2.36 -12.48
N LEU A 319 2.26 1.38 -11.63
CA LEU A 319 2.34 -0.02 -12.04
C LEU A 319 1.02 -0.68 -11.67
N THR A 320 0.21 -0.95 -12.69
CA THR A 320 -1.08 -1.62 -12.52
C THR A 320 -1.01 -3.05 -13.02
N VAL A 321 -1.45 -3.97 -12.17
CA VAL A 321 -1.79 -5.34 -12.58
C VAL A 321 -3.28 -5.39 -12.86
N ALA A 322 -3.67 -5.86 -14.04
CA ALA A 322 -5.08 -5.95 -14.42
C ALA A 322 -5.48 -7.40 -14.66
N LYS A 323 -6.45 -7.91 -13.89
CA LYS A 323 -7.03 -9.24 -14.09
C LYS A 323 -8.36 -9.11 -14.82
N PHE A 324 -8.57 -9.90 -15.87
CA PHE A 324 -9.83 -9.97 -16.61
C PHE A 324 -10.55 -11.30 -16.36
N GLY A 325 -11.79 -11.23 -15.88
CA GLY A 325 -12.63 -12.39 -15.66
C GLY A 325 -13.11 -13.07 -16.95
N GLY A 326 -13.65 -14.29 -16.82
CA GLY A 326 -14.06 -15.05 -18.01
C GLY A 326 -15.19 -14.41 -18.83
N THR A 327 -16.11 -13.68 -18.19
CA THR A 327 -17.14 -12.90 -18.91
C THR A 327 -16.55 -11.72 -19.68
N SER A 328 -15.43 -11.18 -19.21
CA SER A 328 -14.63 -10.14 -19.88
C SER A 328 -13.79 -10.68 -21.05
N LEU A 329 -13.71 -11.99 -21.22
CA LEU A 329 -12.95 -12.69 -22.27
C LEU A 329 -13.82 -13.71 -23.01
N ALA A 330 -15.14 -13.48 -23.05
CA ALA A 330 -16.08 -14.48 -23.53
C ALA A 330 -16.08 -14.65 -25.06
N ASP A 331 -15.80 -13.59 -25.81
CA ASP A 331 -15.88 -13.54 -27.27
C ASP A 331 -14.99 -12.44 -27.87
N THR A 332 -14.95 -12.38 -29.20
CA THR A 332 -14.19 -11.42 -29.99
C THR A 332 -14.47 -9.96 -29.60
N GLU A 333 -15.72 -9.58 -29.34
CA GLU A 333 -16.07 -8.22 -28.95
C GLU A 333 -15.46 -7.86 -27.59
N LYS A 334 -15.54 -8.80 -26.65
CA LYS A 334 -14.93 -8.65 -25.33
C LYS A 334 -13.41 -8.52 -25.40
N PHE A 335 -12.72 -9.28 -26.25
CA PHE A 335 -11.29 -9.10 -26.49
C PHE A 335 -10.97 -7.69 -27.01
N ARG A 336 -11.77 -7.15 -27.95
CA ARG A 336 -11.60 -5.76 -28.42
C ARG A 336 -11.77 -4.73 -27.29
N GLN A 337 -12.76 -4.93 -26.42
CA GLN A 337 -12.96 -4.08 -25.23
C GLN A 337 -11.77 -4.15 -24.27
N VAL A 338 -11.25 -5.35 -23.99
CA VAL A 338 -10.07 -5.55 -23.15
C VAL A 338 -8.84 -4.84 -23.72
N LYS A 339 -8.59 -4.95 -25.03
CA LYS A 339 -7.48 -4.22 -25.66
C LYS A 339 -7.61 -2.71 -25.54
N SER A 340 -8.80 -2.15 -25.73
CA SER A 340 -9.05 -0.71 -25.50
C SER A 340 -8.70 -0.32 -24.06
N ILE A 341 -9.22 -1.09 -23.10
CA ILE A 341 -8.95 -0.85 -21.67
C ILE A 341 -7.45 -0.91 -21.39
N VAL A 342 -6.74 -1.95 -21.83
CA VAL A 342 -5.29 -2.07 -21.57
C VAL A 342 -4.51 -0.91 -22.19
N GLN A 343 -4.85 -0.49 -23.42
CA GLN A 343 -4.14 0.57 -24.13
C GLN A 343 -4.49 1.99 -23.67
N GLU A 344 -5.62 2.18 -23.01
CA GLU A 344 -6.03 3.48 -22.44
C GLU A 344 -5.12 3.94 -21.30
N ASP A 345 -4.41 3.01 -20.64
CA ASP A 345 -3.54 3.33 -19.50
C ASP A 345 -2.24 2.53 -19.57
N SER A 346 -1.13 3.24 -19.87
CA SER A 346 0.21 2.64 -19.94
C SER A 346 0.71 2.04 -18.61
N ALA A 347 0.01 2.32 -17.50
CA ALA A 347 0.26 1.67 -16.22
C ALA A 347 -0.01 0.16 -16.23
N ARG A 348 -0.90 -0.32 -17.10
CA ARG A 348 -1.38 -1.71 -17.17
C ARG A 348 -0.37 -2.64 -17.82
N LYS A 349 0.75 -2.89 -17.13
CA LYS A 349 1.88 -3.68 -17.67
C LYS A 349 1.67 -5.19 -17.60
N TYR A 350 1.03 -5.68 -16.54
CA TYR A 350 0.84 -7.11 -16.32
C TYR A 350 -0.64 -7.49 -16.32
N ILE A 351 -1.00 -8.39 -17.23
CA ILE A 351 -2.39 -8.78 -17.47
C ILE A 351 -2.60 -10.23 -17.04
N VAL A 352 -3.58 -10.48 -16.17
CA VAL A 352 -3.96 -11.84 -15.77
C VAL A 352 -5.26 -12.24 -16.45
N ALA A 353 -5.26 -13.35 -17.19
CA ALA A 353 -6.40 -13.81 -17.97
C ALA A 353 -7.07 -15.06 -17.35
N SER A 354 -8.40 -15.02 -17.24
CA SER A 354 -9.23 -16.22 -16.97
C SER A 354 -9.60 -16.95 -18.28
N ALA A 355 -10.08 -18.19 -18.18
CA ALA A 355 -10.67 -18.89 -19.32
C ALA A 355 -11.92 -18.18 -19.86
N ALA A 356 -12.25 -18.39 -21.14
CA ALA A 356 -13.40 -17.78 -21.77
C ALA A 356 -14.72 -18.23 -21.09
N GLY A 357 -15.51 -17.26 -20.63
CA GLY A 357 -16.70 -17.43 -19.80
C GLY A 357 -17.96 -17.76 -20.58
N ARG A 358 -19.12 -17.26 -20.15
CA ARG A 358 -20.38 -17.41 -20.90
C ARG A 358 -20.60 -16.18 -21.79
N SER A 359 -21.17 -16.38 -22.98
CA SER A 359 -21.64 -15.32 -23.88
C SER A 359 -23.06 -15.63 -24.39
N ALA A 360 -23.64 -14.73 -25.19
CA ALA A 360 -24.94 -14.98 -25.82
C ALA A 360 -24.93 -16.22 -26.73
N GLU A 361 -23.79 -16.50 -27.37
CA GLU A 361 -23.61 -17.65 -28.26
C GLU A 361 -23.13 -18.91 -27.53
N ASN A 362 -22.39 -18.76 -26.42
CA ASN A 362 -21.79 -19.88 -25.69
C ASN A 362 -22.29 -19.90 -24.24
N THR A 363 -23.21 -20.81 -23.93
CA THR A 363 -23.87 -20.87 -22.61
C THR A 363 -23.06 -21.64 -21.55
N VAL A 364 -22.04 -22.39 -21.95
CA VAL A 364 -21.17 -23.20 -21.07
C VAL A 364 -19.79 -22.57 -20.97
N LYS A 365 -19.19 -22.55 -19.77
CA LYS A 365 -17.83 -22.06 -19.56
C LYS A 365 -16.83 -23.08 -20.12
N VAL A 366 -15.70 -22.59 -20.67
CA VAL A 366 -14.63 -23.47 -21.17
C VAL A 366 -14.10 -24.40 -20.07
N THR A 367 -13.89 -23.88 -18.86
CA THR A 367 -13.42 -24.68 -17.71
C THR A 367 -14.38 -25.82 -17.37
N ASP A 368 -15.69 -25.61 -17.45
CA ASP A 368 -16.70 -26.65 -17.16
C ASP A 368 -16.62 -27.78 -18.20
N LEU A 369 -16.43 -27.44 -19.49
CA LEU A 369 -16.24 -28.41 -20.57
C LEU A 369 -14.96 -29.24 -20.38
N LEU A 370 -13.87 -28.60 -19.95
CA LEU A 370 -12.58 -29.27 -19.67
C LEU A 370 -12.67 -30.19 -18.45
N ILE A 371 -13.35 -29.76 -17.38
CA ILE A 371 -13.61 -30.58 -16.20
C ILE A 371 -14.48 -31.79 -16.56
N GLU A 372 -15.52 -31.60 -17.37
CA GLU A 372 -16.34 -32.73 -17.83
C GLU A 372 -15.52 -33.68 -18.73
N ALA A 373 -14.70 -33.14 -19.64
CA ALA A 373 -13.82 -33.94 -20.50
C ALA A 373 -12.82 -34.80 -19.70
N ALA A 374 -12.31 -34.27 -18.58
CA ALA A 374 -11.45 -35.02 -17.66
C ALA A 374 -12.18 -36.14 -16.92
N LYS A 375 -13.43 -35.89 -16.47
CA LYS A 375 -14.23 -36.85 -15.69
C LYS A 375 -14.89 -37.93 -16.55
N LYS A 376 -15.23 -37.60 -17.80
CA LYS A 376 -15.96 -38.43 -18.75
C LYS A 376 -15.17 -38.54 -20.06
N PRO A 377 -14.21 -39.48 -20.16
CA PRO A 377 -13.35 -39.61 -21.33
C PRO A 377 -14.12 -39.81 -22.64
N GLU A 378 -15.32 -40.38 -22.60
CA GLU A 378 -16.21 -40.55 -23.76
C GLU A 378 -16.73 -39.23 -24.34
N LYS A 379 -16.73 -38.14 -23.54
CA LYS A 379 -17.10 -36.79 -23.96
C LYS A 379 -15.91 -35.92 -24.34
N PHE A 380 -14.69 -36.43 -24.22
CA PHE A 380 -13.47 -35.65 -24.40
C PHE A 380 -13.42 -35.00 -25.79
N ASP A 381 -13.59 -35.78 -26.85
CA ASP A 381 -13.49 -35.26 -28.22
C ASP A 381 -14.60 -34.25 -28.56
N GLU A 382 -15.81 -34.46 -28.05
CA GLU A 382 -16.93 -33.52 -28.20
C GLU A 382 -16.62 -32.17 -27.53
N ASN A 383 -16.24 -32.20 -26.25
CA ASN A 383 -15.97 -31.01 -25.47
C ASN A 383 -14.75 -30.23 -26.00
N VAL A 384 -13.67 -30.94 -26.35
CA VAL A 384 -12.46 -30.33 -26.92
C VAL A 384 -12.75 -29.71 -28.28
N LYS A 385 -13.63 -30.30 -29.09
CA LYS A 385 -14.07 -29.70 -30.35
C LYS A 385 -14.80 -28.38 -30.13
N LEU A 386 -15.75 -28.32 -29.19
CA LEU A 386 -16.45 -27.08 -28.85
C LEU A 386 -15.49 -25.97 -28.41
N ILE A 387 -14.46 -26.33 -27.63
CA ILE A 387 -13.43 -25.39 -27.18
C ILE A 387 -12.58 -24.92 -28.37
N SER A 388 -12.16 -25.84 -29.24
CA SER A 388 -11.41 -25.54 -30.45
C SER A 388 -12.18 -24.58 -31.36
N ASP A 389 -13.45 -24.88 -31.65
CA ASP A 389 -14.30 -24.06 -32.51
C ASP A 389 -14.50 -22.65 -31.92
N ARG A 390 -14.52 -22.53 -30.59
CA ARG A 390 -14.63 -21.24 -29.91
C ARG A 390 -13.34 -20.40 -30.02
N TYR A 391 -12.18 -20.98 -29.71
CA TYR A 391 -10.92 -20.25 -29.77
C TYR A 391 -10.41 -20.01 -31.19
N CYS A 392 -10.66 -20.92 -32.14
CA CYS A 392 -10.37 -20.70 -33.55
C CYS A 392 -11.18 -19.51 -34.09
N ARG A 393 -12.48 -19.41 -33.78
CA ARG A 393 -13.28 -18.23 -34.17
C ARG A 393 -12.70 -16.92 -33.63
N ILE A 394 -12.30 -16.88 -32.36
CA ILE A 394 -11.67 -15.69 -31.77
C ILE A 394 -10.36 -15.35 -32.48
N ALA A 395 -9.53 -16.35 -32.77
CA ALA A 395 -8.26 -16.16 -33.48
C ALA A 395 -8.46 -15.65 -34.90
N GLU A 396 -9.40 -16.23 -35.65
CA GLU A 396 -9.75 -15.84 -37.02
C GLU A 396 -10.35 -14.42 -37.08
N ASP A 397 -11.31 -14.11 -36.21
CA ASP A 397 -11.98 -12.80 -36.17
C ASP A 397 -11.04 -11.64 -35.79
N LEU A 398 -9.95 -11.95 -35.08
CA LEU A 398 -8.94 -10.98 -34.63
C LEU A 398 -7.64 -11.04 -35.46
N ASP A 399 -7.58 -11.90 -36.49
CA ASP A 399 -6.42 -12.09 -37.36
C ASP A 399 -5.12 -12.44 -36.59
N LEU A 400 -5.23 -13.40 -35.66
CA LEU A 400 -4.12 -13.81 -34.79
C LEU A 400 -3.32 -14.96 -35.40
N ALA A 401 -1.99 -14.93 -35.27
CA ALA A 401 -1.09 -15.96 -35.77
C ALA A 401 -1.05 -17.25 -34.90
N VAL A 402 -1.82 -17.29 -33.82
CA VAL A 402 -1.81 -18.41 -32.87
C VAL A 402 -2.48 -19.65 -33.46
N ASP A 403 -1.71 -20.71 -33.69
CA ASP A 403 -2.25 -22.01 -34.16
C ASP A 403 -2.96 -22.77 -33.02
N ILE A 404 -4.24 -22.46 -32.83
CA ILE A 404 -5.11 -23.14 -31.87
C ILE A 404 -5.26 -24.63 -32.19
N SER A 405 -5.28 -25.02 -33.47
CA SER A 405 -5.44 -26.42 -33.86
C SER A 405 -4.26 -27.28 -33.42
N ALA A 406 -3.03 -26.78 -33.62
CA ALA A 406 -1.83 -27.45 -33.13
C ALA A 406 -1.82 -27.57 -31.60
N LYS A 407 -2.20 -26.50 -30.89
CA LYS A 407 -2.28 -26.51 -29.41
C LYS A 407 -3.32 -27.51 -28.90
N ILE A 408 -4.49 -27.58 -29.53
CA ILE A 408 -5.52 -28.55 -29.21
C ILE A 408 -5.01 -29.98 -29.46
N ASN A 409 -4.29 -30.22 -30.55
CA ASN A 409 -3.68 -31.54 -30.79
C ASN A 409 -2.67 -31.91 -29.69
N ARG A 410 -1.85 -30.96 -29.23
CA ARG A 410 -0.95 -31.20 -28.10
C ARG A 410 -1.70 -31.54 -26.81
N ILE A 411 -2.80 -30.83 -26.52
CA ILE A 411 -3.67 -31.15 -25.37
C ILE A 411 -4.23 -32.58 -25.48
N ARG A 412 -4.57 -33.06 -26.68
CA ARG A 412 -5.00 -34.45 -26.90
C ARG A 412 -3.89 -35.45 -26.60
N GLU A 413 -2.65 -35.16 -26.99
CA GLU A 413 -1.49 -36.00 -26.71
C GLU A 413 -1.19 -36.05 -25.21
N ASP A 414 -1.08 -34.90 -24.56
CA ASP A 414 -0.80 -34.79 -23.12
C ASP A 414 -1.89 -35.50 -22.30
N PHE A 415 -3.17 -35.37 -22.69
CA PHE A 415 -4.27 -36.10 -22.04
C PHE A 415 -4.09 -37.62 -22.11
N ARG A 416 -3.64 -38.16 -23.25
CA ARG A 416 -3.38 -39.59 -23.41
C ARG A 416 -2.19 -40.02 -22.56
N GLU A 417 -1.08 -39.29 -22.61
CA GLU A 417 0.14 -39.57 -21.85
C GLU A 417 -0.12 -39.58 -20.33
N ILE A 418 -0.87 -38.60 -19.82
CA ILE A 418 -1.24 -38.52 -18.39
C ILE A 418 -2.08 -39.73 -17.98
N ARG A 419 -3.02 -40.16 -18.82
CA ARG A 419 -3.87 -41.33 -18.51
C ARG A 419 -3.11 -42.65 -18.59
N GLU A 420 -2.24 -42.80 -19.59
CA GLU A 420 -1.42 -44.00 -19.78
C GLU A 420 -0.41 -44.20 -18.64
N SER A 421 0.09 -43.09 -18.07
CA SER A 421 0.94 -43.10 -16.87
C SER A 421 0.17 -43.27 -15.55
N GLY A 422 -1.16 -43.35 -15.59
CA GLY A 422 -2.02 -43.47 -14.41
C GLY A 422 -2.19 -42.18 -13.60
N GLY A 423 -1.81 -41.02 -14.16
CA GLY A 423 -1.97 -39.71 -13.56
C GLY A 423 -3.40 -39.17 -13.60
N ASN A 424 -3.66 -38.13 -12.82
CA ASN A 424 -4.93 -37.41 -12.82
C ASN A 424 -4.91 -36.30 -13.87
N PRO A 425 -5.68 -36.38 -14.98
CA PRO A 425 -5.68 -35.36 -16.03
C PRO A 425 -6.47 -34.09 -15.65
N LEU A 426 -7.22 -34.10 -14.54
CA LEU A 426 -8.14 -33.02 -14.20
C LEU A 426 -7.44 -31.65 -14.02
N PRO A 427 -6.36 -31.50 -13.21
CA PRO A 427 -5.71 -30.20 -13.05
C PRO A 427 -5.11 -29.67 -14.36
N TYR A 428 -4.47 -30.56 -15.13
CA TYR A 428 -3.94 -30.22 -16.44
C TYR A 428 -5.05 -29.73 -17.37
N LEU A 429 -6.11 -30.52 -17.59
CA LEU A 429 -7.19 -30.12 -18.50
C LEU A 429 -7.88 -28.85 -18.04
N ALA A 430 -8.19 -28.71 -16.75
CA ALA A 430 -8.87 -27.52 -16.23
C ALA A 430 -8.05 -26.24 -16.45
N SER A 431 -6.71 -26.30 -16.38
CA SER A 431 -5.82 -25.16 -16.64
C SER A 431 -5.78 -24.68 -18.11
N ARG A 432 -6.12 -25.56 -19.07
CA ARG A 432 -5.90 -25.26 -20.49
C ARG A 432 -6.82 -24.16 -21.02
N GLY A 433 -7.94 -23.89 -20.36
CA GLY A 433 -8.83 -22.78 -20.71
C GLY A 433 -8.12 -21.42 -20.53
N GLU A 434 -7.53 -21.20 -19.36
CA GLU A 434 -6.74 -20.00 -19.04
C GLU A 434 -5.51 -19.91 -19.94
N TYR A 435 -4.78 -21.03 -20.11
CA TYR A 435 -3.60 -21.09 -20.98
C TYR A 435 -3.89 -20.63 -22.42
N LEU A 436 -4.90 -21.22 -23.08
CA LEU A 436 -5.25 -20.86 -24.45
C LEU A 436 -5.74 -19.42 -24.57
N CYS A 437 -6.54 -18.96 -23.60
CA CYS A 437 -7.07 -17.60 -23.58
C CYS A 437 -5.97 -16.56 -23.41
N ALA A 438 -5.04 -16.79 -22.48
CA ALA A 438 -3.89 -15.93 -22.23
C ALA A 438 -2.97 -15.84 -23.45
N GLN A 439 -2.75 -16.93 -24.18
CA GLN A 439 -1.93 -16.90 -25.40
C GLN A 439 -2.55 -16.07 -26.52
N LEU A 440 -3.87 -16.20 -26.74
CA LEU A 440 -4.56 -15.35 -27.71
C LEU A 440 -4.52 -13.88 -27.30
N LEU A 441 -4.68 -13.60 -26.00
CA LEU A 441 -4.64 -12.23 -25.49
C LEU A 441 -3.23 -11.63 -25.58
N ALA A 442 -2.19 -12.42 -25.29
CA ALA A 442 -0.78 -12.03 -25.43
C ALA A 442 -0.46 -11.61 -26.86
N GLU A 443 -0.81 -12.44 -27.85
CA GLU A 443 -0.63 -12.13 -29.28
C GLU A 443 -1.41 -10.86 -29.66
N TYR A 444 -2.67 -10.76 -29.22
CA TYR A 444 -3.53 -9.63 -29.59
C TYR A 444 -3.06 -8.29 -29.01
N LEU A 445 -2.49 -8.30 -27.80
CA LEU A 445 -1.90 -7.12 -27.14
C LEU A 445 -0.47 -6.84 -27.62
N GLY A 446 0.24 -7.84 -28.14
CA GLY A 446 1.67 -7.77 -28.45
C GLY A 446 2.54 -7.84 -27.19
N TYR A 447 2.10 -8.58 -26.17
CA TYR A 447 2.75 -8.71 -24.86
C TYR A 447 3.40 -10.09 -24.71
N ASP A 448 4.38 -10.22 -23.82
CA ASP A 448 5.01 -11.51 -23.56
C ASP A 448 4.03 -12.48 -22.89
N PHE A 449 3.90 -13.69 -23.42
CA PHE A 449 3.20 -14.76 -22.74
C PHE A 449 4.12 -15.41 -21.69
N VAL A 450 3.64 -15.52 -20.44
CA VAL A 450 4.36 -16.20 -19.36
C VAL A 450 3.43 -17.23 -18.73
N ASP A 451 3.82 -18.51 -18.77
CA ASP A 451 2.96 -19.60 -18.27
C ASP A 451 2.83 -19.58 -16.74
N GLY A 452 1.66 -19.99 -16.22
CA GLY A 452 1.41 -20.09 -14.78
C GLY A 452 2.32 -21.11 -14.10
N GLU A 453 2.72 -22.19 -14.79
CA GLU A 453 3.65 -23.21 -14.29
C GLU A 453 5.09 -22.69 -14.12
N GLU A 454 5.45 -21.58 -14.78
CA GLU A 454 6.74 -20.92 -14.59
C GLU A 454 6.79 -20.04 -13.34
N LEU A 455 5.62 -19.67 -12.82
CA LEU A 455 5.41 -18.62 -11.83
C LEU A 455 4.93 -19.16 -10.47
N ILE A 456 3.86 -19.95 -10.47
CA ILE A 456 3.13 -20.35 -9.26
C ILE A 456 3.56 -21.74 -8.82
N LEU A 457 4.02 -21.84 -7.58
CA LEU A 457 4.57 -23.05 -7.00
C LEU A 457 3.71 -23.56 -5.85
N PHE A 458 3.34 -24.84 -5.90
CA PHE A 458 2.61 -25.55 -4.85
C PHE A 458 3.48 -26.60 -4.19
N HIS A 459 3.26 -26.82 -2.89
CA HIS A 459 3.74 -28.02 -2.22
C HIS A 459 2.97 -29.26 -2.70
N ASN A 460 3.53 -30.45 -2.50
CA ASN A 460 2.92 -31.70 -2.96
C ASN A 460 1.60 -32.06 -2.25
N ASP A 461 1.30 -31.42 -1.11
CA ASP A 461 0.01 -31.51 -0.42
C ASP A 461 -1.08 -30.57 -1.01
N GLY A 462 -0.71 -29.78 -2.03
CA GLY A 462 -1.61 -28.85 -2.70
C GLY A 462 -1.67 -27.45 -2.08
N THR A 463 -0.89 -27.18 -1.03
CA THR A 463 -0.80 -25.84 -0.43
C THR A 463 0.11 -24.93 -1.27
N LEU A 464 -0.21 -23.63 -1.31
CA LEU A 464 0.56 -22.65 -2.09
C LEU A 464 1.89 -22.33 -1.39
N ASN A 465 3.01 -22.52 -2.08
CA ASN A 465 4.32 -22.08 -1.61
C ASN A 465 4.48 -20.57 -1.89
N LEU A 466 3.98 -19.75 -0.96
CA LEU A 466 3.87 -18.30 -1.11
C LEU A 466 5.23 -17.61 -1.34
N GLU A 467 6.24 -17.94 -0.55
CA GLU A 467 7.54 -17.27 -0.61
C GLU A 467 8.27 -17.61 -1.92
N ALA A 468 8.31 -18.89 -2.30
CA ALA A 468 8.93 -19.32 -3.54
C ALA A 468 8.20 -18.74 -4.76
N THR A 469 6.86 -18.74 -4.75
CA THR A 469 6.04 -18.14 -5.82
C THR A 469 6.34 -16.65 -5.96
N ARG A 470 6.38 -15.89 -4.86
CA ARG A 470 6.67 -14.44 -4.90
C ARG A 470 8.04 -14.15 -5.51
N ASN A 471 9.07 -14.86 -5.06
CA ASN A 471 10.43 -14.68 -5.55
C ASN A 471 10.53 -15.07 -7.04
N ARG A 472 9.87 -16.16 -7.44
CA ARG A 472 9.83 -16.62 -8.82
C ARG A 472 9.15 -15.64 -9.75
N ILE A 473 8.00 -15.09 -9.35
CA ILE A 473 7.29 -14.07 -10.15
C ILE A 473 8.17 -12.83 -10.32
N ALA A 474 8.78 -12.35 -9.22
CA ALA A 474 9.66 -11.17 -9.28
C ALA A 474 10.87 -11.40 -10.20
N GLU A 475 11.48 -12.59 -10.16
CA GLU A 475 12.62 -12.95 -11.02
C GLU A 475 12.21 -13.03 -12.49
N VAL A 476 11.13 -13.76 -12.81
CA VAL A 476 10.70 -13.99 -14.20
C VAL A 476 10.19 -12.70 -14.83
N LEU A 477 9.47 -11.84 -14.10
CA LEU A 477 8.92 -10.61 -14.67
C LEU A 477 9.91 -9.43 -14.68
N LYS A 478 11.06 -9.53 -14.00
CA LYS A 478 12.03 -8.43 -13.86
C LYS A 478 12.46 -7.79 -15.19
N ASP A 479 12.70 -8.61 -16.20
CA ASP A 479 13.24 -8.19 -17.51
C ASP A 479 12.14 -8.05 -18.59
N ARG A 480 10.86 -8.14 -18.21
CA ARG A 480 9.72 -8.06 -19.13
C ARG A 480 8.97 -6.75 -18.93
N GLU A 481 8.85 -5.95 -19.98
CA GLU A 481 8.15 -4.66 -19.90
C GLU A 481 6.64 -4.85 -19.77
N HIS A 482 6.08 -5.82 -20.49
CA HIS A 482 4.66 -6.16 -20.50
C HIS A 482 4.46 -7.67 -20.59
N ALA A 483 3.52 -8.23 -19.83
CA ALA A 483 3.23 -9.67 -19.90
C ALA A 483 1.75 -10.01 -19.72
N VAL A 484 1.32 -11.11 -20.36
CA VAL A 484 0.03 -11.77 -20.13
C VAL A 484 0.28 -13.12 -19.46
N ILE A 485 -0.39 -13.31 -18.33
CA ILE A 485 -0.22 -14.46 -17.44
C ILE A 485 -1.56 -15.19 -17.34
N PRO A 486 -1.61 -16.51 -17.60
CA PRO A 486 -2.81 -17.28 -17.33
C PRO A 486 -3.02 -17.40 -15.82
N GLY A 487 -4.24 -17.16 -15.35
CA GLY A 487 -4.59 -17.36 -13.95
C GLY A 487 -4.81 -18.84 -13.60
N PHE A 488 -5.28 -19.08 -12.37
CA PHE A 488 -5.91 -20.35 -11.93
C PHE A 488 -4.99 -21.55 -11.64
N TYR A 489 -3.78 -21.62 -12.19
CA TYR A 489 -2.91 -22.78 -12.01
C TYR A 489 -1.42 -22.45 -11.88
N GLY A 490 -0.67 -23.46 -11.47
CA GLY A 490 0.78 -23.47 -11.35
C GLY A 490 1.30 -24.90 -11.35
N ARG A 491 2.43 -25.13 -10.70
CA ARG A 491 3.10 -26.43 -10.67
C ARG A 491 3.48 -26.87 -9.26
N THR A 492 3.37 -28.16 -8.97
CA THR A 492 3.91 -28.77 -7.75
C THR A 492 5.42 -28.95 -7.82
N GLU A 493 6.07 -29.22 -6.68
CA GLU A 493 7.51 -29.49 -6.58
C GLU A 493 7.95 -30.67 -7.46
N ASP A 494 7.09 -31.67 -7.66
CA ASP A 494 7.34 -32.82 -8.55
C ASP A 494 7.08 -32.54 -10.03
N GLY A 495 6.75 -31.29 -10.39
CA GLY A 495 6.63 -30.85 -11.78
C GLY A 495 5.25 -31.03 -12.40
N ARG A 496 4.20 -31.38 -11.64
CA ARG A 496 2.84 -31.59 -12.17
C ARG A 496 2.00 -30.32 -12.12
N THR A 497 1.14 -30.10 -13.12
CA THR A 497 0.16 -29.01 -13.11
C THR A 497 -0.78 -29.14 -11.91
N TYR A 498 -1.02 -28.03 -11.22
CA TYR A 498 -1.95 -27.96 -10.10
C TYR A 498 -2.81 -26.70 -10.18
N THR A 499 -4.08 -26.80 -9.79
CA THR A 499 -5.07 -25.72 -9.90
C THR A 499 -5.54 -25.26 -8.53
N PHE A 500 -5.80 -23.97 -8.36
CA PHE A 500 -6.46 -23.46 -7.16
C PHE A 500 -7.87 -24.04 -7.01
N SER A 501 -8.34 -24.18 -5.76
CA SER A 501 -9.67 -24.72 -5.46
C SER A 501 -10.80 -23.73 -5.80
N ARG A 502 -10.61 -22.43 -5.56
CA ARG A 502 -11.56 -21.34 -5.85
C ARG A 502 -10.82 -20.03 -6.16
N GLY A 503 -11.45 -19.17 -6.96
CA GLY A 503 -10.96 -17.80 -7.21
C GLY A 503 -9.54 -17.72 -7.82
N GLY A 504 -9.08 -18.78 -8.47
CA GLY A 504 -7.65 -18.93 -8.78
C GLY A 504 -7.06 -17.83 -9.67
N SER A 505 -7.81 -17.28 -10.62
CA SER A 505 -7.34 -16.13 -11.41
C SER A 505 -7.25 -14.85 -10.57
N ASP A 506 -8.17 -14.65 -9.62
CA ASP A 506 -8.14 -13.49 -8.72
C ASP A 506 -6.95 -13.57 -7.74
N ILE A 507 -6.68 -14.78 -7.22
CA ILE A 507 -5.49 -15.09 -6.43
C ILE A 507 -4.22 -14.82 -7.26
N THR A 508 -4.18 -15.28 -8.51
CA THR A 508 -3.04 -15.06 -9.40
C THR A 508 -2.76 -13.57 -9.62
N GLY A 509 -3.80 -12.77 -9.91
CA GLY A 509 -3.65 -11.31 -10.05
C GLY A 509 -3.08 -10.65 -8.80
N SER A 510 -3.54 -11.07 -7.63
CA SER A 510 -3.07 -10.58 -6.34
C SER A 510 -1.61 -10.99 -6.05
N LEU A 511 -1.23 -12.23 -6.36
CA LEU A 511 0.16 -12.71 -6.23
C LEU A 511 1.12 -11.96 -7.15
N VAL A 512 0.70 -11.72 -8.40
CA VAL A 512 1.48 -10.93 -9.36
C VAL A 512 1.64 -9.50 -8.85
N ALA A 513 0.54 -8.85 -8.44
CA ALA A 513 0.57 -7.50 -7.87
C ALA A 513 1.48 -7.41 -6.65
N GLU A 514 1.40 -8.37 -5.72
CA GLU A 514 2.29 -8.45 -4.56
C GLU A 514 3.75 -8.56 -5.00
N ALA A 515 4.09 -9.50 -5.89
CA ALA A 515 5.47 -9.79 -6.29
C ALA A 515 6.14 -8.63 -7.01
N VAL A 516 5.42 -7.96 -7.93
CA VAL A 516 5.95 -6.83 -8.71
C VAL A 516 5.88 -5.49 -7.99
N LYS A 517 5.41 -5.46 -6.73
CA LYS A 517 5.17 -4.23 -5.95
C LYS A 517 4.26 -3.25 -6.70
N ALA A 518 3.14 -3.74 -7.23
CA ALA A 518 2.20 -2.91 -7.98
C ALA A 518 1.57 -1.82 -7.10
N ASP A 519 1.29 -0.66 -7.70
CA ASP A 519 0.58 0.45 -7.06
C ASP A 519 -0.93 0.18 -6.99
N LEU A 520 -1.46 -0.53 -7.98
CA LEU A 520 -2.88 -0.86 -8.09
C LEU A 520 -3.07 -2.27 -8.66
N TYR A 521 -4.01 -3.01 -8.06
CA TYR A 521 -4.55 -4.22 -8.65
C TYR A 521 -5.98 -3.97 -9.17
N GLU A 522 -6.17 -3.93 -10.48
CA GLU A 522 -7.51 -3.88 -11.08
C GLU A 522 -8.08 -5.28 -11.28
N ASN A 523 -9.28 -5.51 -10.76
CA ASN A 523 -10.07 -6.71 -11.03
C ASN A 523 -11.25 -6.35 -11.94
N TRP A 524 -11.12 -6.69 -13.21
CA TRP A 524 -12.11 -6.43 -14.24
C TRP A 524 -13.11 -7.57 -14.34
N THR A 525 -14.37 -7.23 -14.03
CA THR A 525 -15.52 -8.13 -13.97
C THR A 525 -16.64 -7.66 -14.90
N ASP A 526 -17.83 -8.26 -14.80
CA ASP A 526 -19.04 -7.79 -15.49
C ASP A 526 -19.84 -6.76 -14.68
N VAL A 527 -19.57 -6.59 -13.38
CA VAL A 527 -20.26 -5.62 -12.51
C VAL A 527 -19.40 -4.38 -12.24
N PRO A 528 -19.99 -3.17 -12.15
CA PRO A 528 -19.25 -1.92 -11.98
C PRO A 528 -18.86 -1.68 -10.50
N GLY A 529 -18.29 -2.69 -9.86
CA GLY A 529 -17.94 -2.70 -8.44
C GLY A 529 -18.87 -3.54 -7.57
N MET A 530 -18.67 -3.43 -6.26
CA MET A 530 -19.52 -4.02 -5.23
C MET A 530 -20.80 -3.22 -5.04
N LEU A 531 -21.87 -3.95 -4.74
CA LEU A 531 -23.18 -3.40 -4.43
C LEU A 531 -23.42 -3.52 -2.93
N MET A 532 -24.08 -2.50 -2.35
CA MET A 532 -24.41 -2.44 -0.93
C MET A 532 -25.34 -3.59 -0.50
N ALA A 533 -26.13 -4.17 -1.42
CA ALA A 533 -26.97 -5.33 -1.17
C ALA A 533 -27.12 -6.17 -2.44
N ASP A 534 -27.55 -7.43 -2.31
CA ASP A 534 -27.77 -8.32 -3.47
C ASP A 534 -28.82 -7.73 -4.43
N PRO A 535 -28.48 -7.50 -5.73
CA PRO A 535 -29.40 -6.97 -6.73
C PRO A 535 -30.61 -7.90 -7.03
N LYS A 536 -30.55 -9.18 -6.65
CA LYS A 536 -31.68 -10.11 -6.73
C LYS A 536 -32.72 -9.85 -5.62
N VAL A 537 -32.31 -9.23 -4.52
CA VAL A 537 -33.17 -8.93 -3.36
C VAL A 537 -33.63 -7.46 -3.38
N VAL A 538 -32.69 -6.54 -3.60
CA VAL A 538 -32.91 -5.09 -3.67
C VAL A 538 -32.78 -4.65 -5.12
N ARG A 539 -33.76 -3.89 -5.64
CA ARG A 539 -33.67 -3.36 -7.01
C ARG A 539 -32.72 -2.15 -7.04
N ASN A 540 -31.80 -2.15 -7.99
CA ASN A 540 -30.81 -1.07 -8.21
C ASN A 540 -30.10 -0.63 -6.91
N PRO A 541 -29.41 -1.56 -6.22
CA PRO A 541 -28.69 -1.23 -5.00
C PRO A 541 -27.57 -0.22 -5.27
N LEU A 542 -27.26 0.64 -4.29
CA LEU A 542 -26.15 1.58 -4.38
C LEU A 542 -24.82 0.83 -4.54
N SER A 543 -23.94 1.35 -5.37
CA SER A 543 -22.55 0.90 -5.46
C SER A 543 -21.77 1.40 -4.25
N VAL A 544 -20.85 0.58 -3.76
CA VAL A 544 -19.94 0.93 -2.66
C VAL A 544 -18.69 1.56 -3.29
N PRO A 545 -18.42 2.86 -3.11
CA PRO A 545 -17.28 3.49 -3.77
C PRO A 545 -15.94 3.04 -3.16
N VAL A 546 -15.87 2.93 -1.83
CA VAL A 546 -14.66 2.58 -1.10
C VAL A 546 -14.97 1.69 0.08
N ILE A 547 -14.24 0.59 0.22
CA ILE A 547 -14.34 -0.36 1.32
C ILE A 547 -12.94 -0.70 1.83
N ASN A 548 -12.77 -0.96 3.13
CA ASN A 548 -11.48 -1.48 3.61
C ASN A 548 -11.44 -3.01 3.61
N TYR A 549 -10.25 -3.58 3.69
CA TYR A 549 -10.07 -5.04 3.69
C TYR A 549 -10.82 -5.76 4.83
N ARG A 550 -11.04 -5.11 5.98
CA ARG A 550 -11.76 -5.73 7.11
C ARG A 550 -13.26 -5.83 6.81
N GLU A 551 -13.86 -4.73 6.35
CA GLU A 551 -15.26 -4.68 5.91
C GLU A 551 -15.54 -5.69 4.80
N LEU A 552 -14.63 -5.84 3.82
CA LEU A 552 -14.77 -6.82 2.75
C LEU A 552 -14.82 -8.26 3.27
N ARG A 553 -13.96 -8.60 4.24
CA ARG A 553 -13.92 -9.95 4.83
C ARG A 553 -15.21 -10.26 5.59
N GLU A 554 -15.70 -9.31 6.37
CA GLU A 554 -16.98 -9.44 7.08
C GLU A 554 -18.16 -9.68 6.12
N LEU A 555 -18.20 -8.97 4.98
CA LEU A 555 -19.21 -9.20 3.95
C LEU A 555 -19.08 -10.59 3.31
N SER A 556 -17.84 -11.04 3.09
CA SER A 556 -17.55 -12.34 2.46
C SER A 556 -17.97 -13.51 3.35
N LEU A 557 -17.71 -13.45 4.66
CA LEU A 557 -18.18 -14.42 5.65
C LEU A 557 -19.70 -14.64 5.54
N CYS A 558 -20.43 -13.55 5.32
CA CYS A 558 -21.89 -13.54 5.34
C CYS A 558 -22.52 -13.78 3.96
N GLY A 559 -21.71 -14.16 2.95
CA GLY A 559 -22.19 -14.62 1.64
C GLY A 559 -22.10 -13.64 0.49
N ALA A 560 -21.37 -12.53 0.63
CA ALA A 560 -21.08 -11.69 -0.52
C ALA A 560 -20.10 -12.41 -1.48
N GLU A 561 -20.55 -12.72 -2.70
CA GLU A 561 -19.79 -13.55 -3.67
C GLU A 561 -18.80 -12.77 -4.56
N VAL A 562 -18.40 -11.56 -4.21
CA VAL A 562 -17.65 -10.69 -5.16
C VAL A 562 -16.16 -11.04 -5.23
N LEU A 563 -15.48 -11.17 -4.10
CA LEU A 563 -14.04 -11.44 -4.07
C LEU A 563 -13.70 -12.25 -2.81
N HIS A 564 -13.12 -13.44 -2.98
CA HIS A 564 -12.81 -14.33 -1.86
C HIS A 564 -11.64 -13.81 -1.01
N GLU A 565 -11.61 -14.15 0.28
CA GLU A 565 -10.53 -13.73 1.19
C GLU A 565 -9.14 -14.13 0.68
N ASP A 566 -8.99 -15.38 0.23
CA ASP A 566 -7.72 -15.88 -0.29
C ASP A 566 -7.21 -15.10 -1.50
N ALA A 567 -8.14 -14.55 -2.30
CA ALA A 567 -7.80 -13.75 -3.47
C ALA A 567 -7.28 -12.36 -3.10
N VAL A 568 -7.71 -11.79 -1.98
CA VAL A 568 -7.24 -10.46 -1.53
C VAL A 568 -6.03 -10.51 -0.60
N ALA A 569 -5.75 -11.68 0.00
CA ALA A 569 -4.70 -11.81 1.00
C ALA A 569 -3.31 -11.34 0.53
N PRO A 570 -2.84 -11.64 -0.70
CA PRO A 570 -1.56 -11.13 -1.21
C PRO A 570 -1.48 -9.61 -1.28
N ALA A 571 -2.44 -8.95 -1.96
CA ALA A 571 -2.51 -7.50 -2.04
C ALA A 571 -2.64 -6.84 -0.65
N ARG A 572 -3.44 -7.41 0.25
CA ARG A 572 -3.64 -6.93 1.62
C ARG A 572 -2.36 -6.89 2.44
N ARG A 573 -1.49 -7.91 2.32
CA ARG A 573 -0.22 -7.96 3.08
C ARG A 573 0.67 -6.76 2.80
N ARG A 574 0.69 -6.28 1.56
CA ARG A 574 1.45 -5.10 1.14
C ARG A 574 0.63 -3.80 1.13
N GLY A 575 -0.64 -3.85 1.51
CA GLY A 575 -1.52 -2.68 1.46
C GLY A 575 -1.85 -2.19 0.06
N ILE A 576 -1.59 -3.00 -0.99
CA ILE A 576 -1.87 -2.65 -2.39
C ILE A 576 -3.38 -2.52 -2.55
N PRO A 577 -3.92 -1.40 -3.04
CA PRO A 577 -5.35 -1.28 -3.29
C PRO A 577 -5.85 -2.16 -4.43
N ILE A 578 -7.10 -2.60 -4.32
CA ILE A 578 -7.78 -3.38 -5.37
C ILE A 578 -8.95 -2.56 -5.91
N ASN A 579 -9.04 -2.35 -7.22
CA ASN A 579 -10.20 -1.72 -7.83
C ASN A 579 -11.04 -2.74 -8.60
N ILE A 580 -12.27 -2.97 -8.15
CA ILE A 580 -13.25 -3.82 -8.86
C ILE A 580 -13.95 -2.97 -9.91
N ARG A 581 -13.73 -3.27 -11.19
CA ARG A 581 -14.25 -2.52 -12.34
C ARG A 581 -15.10 -3.40 -13.25
N SER A 582 -15.90 -2.77 -14.12
CA SER A 582 -16.67 -3.46 -15.15
C SER A 582 -16.03 -3.29 -16.52
N THR A 583 -15.80 -4.39 -17.23
CA THR A 583 -15.37 -4.38 -18.64
C THR A 583 -16.46 -3.81 -19.55
N SER A 584 -17.73 -3.97 -19.20
CA SER A 584 -18.87 -3.44 -19.98
C SER A 584 -19.13 -1.96 -19.71
N GLU A 585 -18.70 -1.44 -18.56
CA GLU A 585 -18.87 -0.03 -18.16
C GLU A 585 -17.54 0.57 -17.68
N PRO A 586 -16.49 0.63 -18.53
CA PRO A 586 -15.12 0.94 -18.10
C PRO A 586 -14.95 2.35 -17.52
N LYS A 587 -15.82 3.28 -17.91
CA LYS A 587 -15.82 4.66 -17.42
C LYS A 587 -16.34 4.82 -15.99
N LYS A 588 -17.02 3.81 -15.43
CA LYS A 588 -17.44 3.85 -14.02
C LYS A 588 -16.24 3.61 -13.11
N PRO A 589 -16.15 4.30 -11.96
CA PRO A 589 -15.00 4.21 -11.08
C PRO A 589 -14.84 2.85 -10.40
N GLY A 590 -15.94 2.09 -10.24
CA GLY A 590 -15.92 0.80 -9.58
C GLY A 590 -15.98 0.91 -8.05
N THR A 591 -15.42 -0.10 -7.38
CA THR A 591 -15.21 -0.13 -5.92
C THR A 591 -13.73 -0.25 -5.63
N LEU A 592 -13.19 0.69 -4.85
CA LEU A 592 -11.83 0.60 -4.36
C LEU A 592 -11.78 -0.08 -2.99
N ILE A 593 -10.97 -1.13 -2.88
CA ILE A 593 -10.65 -1.84 -1.65
C ILE A 593 -9.29 -1.35 -1.16
N VAL A 594 -9.23 -0.83 0.07
CA VAL A 594 -8.02 -0.20 0.63
C VAL A 594 -7.65 -0.76 2.00
N LYS A 595 -6.41 -0.52 2.44
CA LYS A 595 -5.97 -0.84 3.81
C LYS A 595 -6.59 0.10 4.83
N ASN A 596 -6.44 1.40 4.62
CA ASN A 596 -7.05 2.43 5.45
C ASN A 596 -8.02 3.27 4.61
N ALA A 597 -9.25 3.41 5.10
CA ALA A 597 -10.30 4.15 4.43
C ALA A 597 -10.67 5.47 5.15
N ASP A 598 -9.92 5.87 6.18
CA ASP A 598 -10.17 7.09 6.98
C ASP A 598 -10.01 8.38 6.18
N PHE A 599 -9.19 8.35 5.13
CA PHE A 599 -8.95 9.49 4.23
C PHE A 599 -10.04 9.69 3.17
N TYR A 600 -11.05 8.82 3.14
CA TYR A 600 -12.15 8.88 2.18
C TYR A 600 -13.41 9.46 2.82
N GLN A 601 -14.00 10.47 2.17
CA GLN A 601 -15.33 10.93 2.56
C GLN A 601 -16.33 9.77 2.41
N THR A 602 -16.79 9.26 3.55
CA THR A 602 -17.73 8.15 3.57
C THR A 602 -19.15 8.72 3.53
N VAL A 603 -19.82 8.56 2.39
CA VAL A 603 -21.21 9.00 2.19
C VAL A 603 -22.21 7.99 2.79
N LEU A 604 -21.77 6.75 3.02
CA LEU A 604 -22.60 5.64 3.48
C LEU A 604 -22.29 5.26 4.93
N ASP A 605 -23.31 5.22 5.79
CA ASP A 605 -23.15 4.75 7.18
C ASP A 605 -22.88 3.23 7.26
N VAL A 606 -23.34 2.49 6.25
CA VAL A 606 -23.23 1.04 6.10
C VAL A 606 -22.54 0.75 4.76
N SER A 607 -21.52 -0.10 4.78
CA SER A 607 -20.75 -0.49 3.59
C SER A 607 -21.42 -1.62 2.83
N GLY A 608 -22.15 -2.53 3.51
CA GLY A 608 -22.93 -3.55 2.84
C GLY A 608 -23.88 -4.34 3.74
N ILE A 609 -24.83 -5.01 3.10
CA ILE A 609 -25.86 -5.85 3.70
C ILE A 609 -25.86 -7.16 2.91
N SER A 610 -25.44 -8.23 3.57
CA SER A 610 -25.35 -9.57 2.96
C SER A 610 -26.03 -10.59 3.86
N GLY A 611 -26.40 -11.73 3.31
CA GLY A 611 -26.99 -12.80 4.11
C GLY A 611 -27.12 -14.11 3.37
N LYS A 612 -27.50 -15.14 4.13
CA LYS A 612 -27.70 -16.50 3.66
C LYS A 612 -28.92 -17.12 4.34
N THR A 613 -29.58 -18.04 3.64
CA THR A 613 -30.70 -18.82 4.17
C THR A 613 -30.32 -20.30 4.30
N GLY A 614 -31.22 -21.13 4.81
CA GLY A 614 -30.98 -22.56 4.96
C GLY A 614 -30.16 -22.92 6.19
N TYR A 615 -30.28 -22.14 7.27
CA TYR A 615 -29.72 -22.48 8.57
C TYR A 615 -30.76 -23.12 9.49
N CYS A 616 -30.27 -23.84 10.49
CA CYS A 616 -31.03 -24.21 11.68
C CYS A 616 -30.28 -23.79 12.94
N SER A 617 -31.02 -23.62 14.03
CA SER A 617 -30.46 -23.45 15.37
C SER A 617 -30.67 -24.72 16.18
N VAL A 618 -29.59 -25.21 16.80
CA VAL A 618 -29.61 -26.32 17.77
C VAL A 618 -29.48 -25.70 19.15
N LEU A 619 -30.58 -25.68 19.92
CA LEU A 619 -30.63 -25.15 21.28
C LEU A 619 -30.50 -26.31 22.27
N ILE A 620 -29.48 -26.24 23.11
CA ILE A 620 -29.21 -27.20 24.18
C ILE A 620 -29.53 -26.50 25.50
N GLU A 621 -30.46 -27.04 26.28
CA GLU A 621 -30.86 -26.48 27.57
C GLU A 621 -30.54 -27.44 28.73
N ARG A 622 -29.79 -26.94 29.71
CA ARG A 622 -29.44 -27.67 30.92
C ARG A 622 -28.96 -26.71 32.01
N GLU A 623 -29.40 -26.93 33.25
CA GLU A 623 -28.91 -26.16 34.39
C GLU A 623 -27.37 -26.16 34.46
N ARG A 624 -26.79 -24.96 34.57
CA ARG A 624 -25.35 -24.68 34.66
C ARG A 624 -24.56 -25.29 33.50
N LEU A 625 -25.13 -25.31 32.29
CA LEU A 625 -24.45 -25.80 31.09
C LEU A 625 -23.10 -25.10 30.87
N THR A 626 -23.02 -23.80 31.15
CA THR A 626 -21.87 -22.97 30.78
C THR A 626 -20.94 -22.60 31.96
N GLU A 627 -21.22 -23.08 33.18
CA GLU A 627 -20.30 -22.93 34.32
C GLU A 627 -18.99 -23.72 34.11
N ASP A 628 -19.05 -24.84 33.38
CA ASP A 628 -17.87 -25.61 32.98
C ASP A 628 -17.40 -25.19 31.58
N SER A 629 -16.33 -24.39 31.54
CA SER A 629 -15.70 -23.97 30.27
C SER A 629 -15.27 -25.15 29.38
N ALA A 630 -14.97 -26.33 29.95
CA ALA A 630 -14.62 -27.50 29.18
C ALA A 630 -15.82 -28.16 28.50
N MET A 631 -17.04 -27.94 29.02
CA MET A 631 -18.27 -28.45 28.43
C MET A 631 -18.52 -27.83 27.06
N LYS A 632 -18.38 -26.50 26.97
CA LYS A 632 -18.53 -25.78 25.70
C LYS A 632 -17.56 -26.30 24.63
N SER A 633 -16.28 -26.41 24.97
CA SER A 633 -15.28 -26.86 23.99
C SER A 633 -15.58 -28.26 23.43
N ARG A 634 -16.15 -29.15 24.25
CA ARG A 634 -16.57 -30.50 23.83
C ARG A 634 -17.81 -30.47 22.96
N ILE A 635 -18.78 -29.58 23.23
CA ILE A 635 -19.94 -29.37 22.35
C ILE A 635 -19.43 -28.93 20.96
N ASP A 636 -18.57 -27.92 20.88
CA ASP A 636 -18.01 -27.45 19.61
C ASP A 636 -17.24 -28.56 18.87
N GLU A 637 -16.57 -29.46 19.63
CA GLU A 637 -15.82 -30.58 19.08
C GLU A 637 -16.73 -31.62 18.41
N ILE A 638 -17.91 -31.90 18.96
CA ILE A 638 -18.91 -32.78 18.33
C ILE A 638 -19.26 -32.25 16.94
N PHE A 639 -19.61 -30.96 16.82
CA PHE A 639 -19.95 -30.36 15.53
C PHE A 639 -18.78 -30.43 14.54
N ARG A 640 -17.56 -30.13 14.98
CA ARG A 640 -16.35 -30.22 14.13
C ARG A 640 -16.08 -31.65 13.65
N ASN A 641 -16.27 -32.66 14.49
CA ASN A 641 -16.04 -34.06 14.15
C ASN A 641 -16.99 -34.56 13.04
N HIS A 642 -18.19 -33.97 12.97
CA HIS A 642 -19.16 -34.22 11.90
C HIS A 642 -19.01 -33.27 10.71
N GLY A 643 -17.94 -32.46 10.67
CA GLY A 643 -17.68 -31.52 9.58
C GLY A 643 -18.67 -30.35 9.50
N LEU A 644 -19.37 -30.04 10.61
CA LEU A 644 -20.31 -28.94 10.69
C LEU A 644 -19.60 -27.64 11.06
N GLU A 645 -19.77 -26.62 10.22
CA GLU A 645 -19.29 -25.27 10.49
C GLU A 645 -20.34 -24.48 11.28
N ILE A 646 -19.97 -24.07 12.50
CA ILE A 646 -20.80 -23.22 13.36
C ILE A 646 -20.71 -21.79 12.84
N SER A 647 -21.85 -21.24 12.42
CA SER A 647 -21.94 -19.90 11.83
C SER A 647 -22.20 -18.81 12.86
N ALA A 648 -22.92 -19.13 13.94
CA ALA A 648 -23.16 -18.24 15.08
C ALA A 648 -23.43 -19.07 16.34
N GLU A 649 -23.12 -18.49 17.50
CA GLU A 649 -23.34 -19.11 18.81
C GLU A 649 -23.99 -18.09 19.75
N GLN A 650 -25.00 -18.50 20.52
CA GLN A 650 -25.64 -17.70 21.55
C GLN A 650 -25.54 -18.44 22.88
N ILE A 651 -25.07 -17.76 23.92
CA ILE A 651 -24.70 -18.38 25.19
C ILE A 651 -25.48 -17.72 26.33
N ALA A 652 -26.13 -18.54 27.16
CA ALA A 652 -26.71 -18.16 28.43
C ALA A 652 -26.13 -19.04 29.55
N LEU A 653 -26.54 -18.82 30.80
CA LEU A 653 -26.07 -19.61 31.94
C LEU A 653 -26.43 -21.11 31.80
N ASP A 654 -27.65 -21.37 31.33
CA ASP A 654 -28.25 -22.70 31.29
C ASP A 654 -28.51 -23.19 29.86
N SER A 655 -28.06 -22.45 28.84
CA SER A 655 -28.29 -22.86 27.46
C SER A 655 -27.24 -22.36 26.47
N VAL A 656 -27.06 -23.13 25.41
CA VAL A 656 -26.21 -22.79 24.26
C VAL A 656 -27.02 -23.05 23.00
N SER A 657 -27.08 -22.06 22.11
CA SER A 657 -27.69 -22.20 20.79
C SER A 657 -26.64 -22.07 19.70
N LEU A 658 -26.52 -23.09 18.85
CA LEU A 658 -25.56 -23.15 17.75
C LEU A 658 -26.28 -23.08 16.41
N VAL A 659 -25.85 -22.17 15.54
CA VAL A 659 -26.41 -21.99 14.20
C VAL A 659 -25.53 -22.69 13.17
N VAL A 660 -26.10 -23.64 12.42
CA VAL A 660 -25.39 -24.45 11.43
C VAL A 660 -26.19 -24.60 10.13
N ASN A 661 -25.51 -24.98 9.05
CA ASN A 661 -26.19 -25.24 7.77
C ASN A 661 -27.17 -26.41 7.92
N ALA A 662 -28.45 -26.17 7.62
CA ALA A 662 -29.50 -27.16 7.85
C ALA A 662 -29.37 -28.39 6.94
N SER A 663 -28.79 -28.25 5.74
CA SER A 663 -28.59 -29.38 4.84
C SER A 663 -27.46 -30.29 5.32
N SER A 664 -26.34 -29.72 5.75
CA SER A 664 -25.22 -30.48 6.33
C SER A 664 -25.60 -31.13 7.66
N PHE A 665 -26.35 -30.42 8.51
CA PHE A 665 -26.78 -30.96 9.80
C PHE A 665 -27.74 -32.14 9.66
N ARG A 666 -28.66 -32.08 8.69
CA ARG A 666 -29.65 -33.15 8.47
C ARG A 666 -29.02 -34.52 8.23
N ASP A 667 -27.85 -34.56 7.60
CA ASP A 667 -27.16 -35.82 7.28
C ASP A 667 -26.59 -36.52 8.53
N CYS A 668 -26.37 -35.79 9.62
CA CYS A 668 -25.79 -36.29 10.88
C CYS A 668 -26.63 -35.96 12.12
N GLU A 669 -27.87 -35.50 11.95
CA GLU A 669 -28.73 -34.95 13.01
C GLU A 669 -28.93 -35.92 14.18
N GLU A 670 -29.33 -37.17 13.89
CA GLU A 670 -29.56 -38.18 14.93
C GLU A 670 -28.31 -38.48 15.74
N GLN A 671 -27.14 -38.54 15.10
CA GLN A 671 -25.87 -38.85 15.75
C GLN A 671 -25.40 -37.70 16.63
N VAL A 672 -25.45 -36.47 16.09
CA VAL A 672 -25.07 -35.27 16.84
C VAL A 672 -25.98 -35.08 18.06
N ILE A 673 -27.29 -35.22 17.90
CA ILE A 673 -28.25 -35.10 19.03
C ILE A 673 -27.96 -36.16 20.10
N GLN A 674 -27.71 -37.41 19.70
CA GLN A 674 -27.37 -38.47 20.64
C GLN A 674 -26.07 -38.18 21.41
N GLU A 675 -25.01 -37.76 20.72
CA GLU A 675 -23.72 -37.40 21.34
C GLU A 675 -23.87 -36.19 22.28
N LEU A 676 -24.69 -35.20 21.92
CA LEU A 676 -24.98 -34.06 22.77
C LEU A 676 -25.75 -34.46 24.02
N HIS A 677 -26.74 -35.34 23.90
CA HIS A 677 -27.47 -35.87 25.06
C HIS A 677 -26.53 -36.64 25.99
N GLU A 678 -25.67 -37.52 25.45
CA GLU A 678 -24.70 -38.29 26.25
C GLU A 678 -23.67 -37.40 26.94
N LEU A 679 -23.20 -36.37 26.25
CA LEU A 679 -22.19 -35.44 26.77
C LEU A 679 -22.76 -34.52 27.84
N THR A 680 -23.93 -33.93 27.59
CA THR A 680 -24.47 -32.84 28.42
C THR A 680 -25.45 -33.35 29.48
N GLY A 681 -26.18 -34.43 29.20
CA GLY A 681 -27.32 -34.86 29.98
C GLY A 681 -28.53 -33.93 29.87
N ALA A 682 -28.58 -33.06 28.85
CA ALA A 682 -29.77 -32.24 28.56
C ALA A 682 -30.97 -33.17 28.27
N GLU A 683 -32.14 -32.86 28.81
CA GLU A 683 -33.37 -33.62 28.53
C GLU A 683 -34.00 -33.15 27.21
N ASP A 684 -33.89 -31.85 26.90
CA ASP A 684 -34.46 -31.21 25.72
C ASP A 684 -33.34 -30.56 24.87
N ILE A 685 -33.24 -31.00 23.62
CA ILE A 685 -32.44 -30.36 22.56
C ILE A 685 -33.41 -29.97 21.45
N ASP A 686 -33.61 -28.67 21.25
CA ASP A 686 -34.55 -28.15 20.23
C ASP A 686 -33.81 -27.78 18.94
N VAL A 687 -34.34 -28.26 17.81
CA VAL A 687 -33.81 -27.96 16.48
C VAL A 687 -34.84 -27.13 15.71
N SER A 688 -34.53 -25.85 15.52
CA SER A 688 -35.38 -24.93 14.77
C SER A 688 -34.82 -24.69 13.37
N THR A 689 -35.54 -25.13 12.34
CA THR A 689 -35.18 -24.91 10.93
C THR A 689 -35.83 -23.65 10.35
N GLY A 690 -35.43 -23.25 9.14
CA GLY A 690 -35.99 -22.07 8.47
C GLY A 690 -35.43 -20.75 9.01
N LEU A 691 -34.15 -20.74 9.37
CA LEU A 691 -33.43 -19.58 9.83
C LEU A 691 -32.63 -18.95 8.67
N ALA A 692 -32.60 -17.63 8.63
CA ALA A 692 -31.72 -16.87 7.77
C ALA A 692 -30.85 -15.92 8.60
N THR A 693 -29.60 -15.76 8.19
CA THR A 693 -28.62 -14.88 8.83
C THR A 693 -28.35 -13.69 7.91
N ILE A 694 -28.42 -12.48 8.45
CA ILE A 694 -28.14 -11.24 7.74
C ILE A 694 -27.04 -10.51 8.49
N ALA A 695 -26.00 -10.08 7.78
CA ALA A 695 -24.98 -9.21 8.30
C ALA A 695 -25.06 -7.82 7.69
N VAL A 696 -25.00 -6.84 8.58
CA VAL A 696 -24.88 -5.43 8.25
C VAL A 696 -23.45 -5.01 8.61
N VAL A 697 -22.69 -4.56 7.63
CA VAL A 697 -21.26 -4.25 7.76
C VAL A 697 -21.02 -2.78 7.47
N GLY A 698 -20.22 -2.12 8.32
CA GLY A 698 -19.82 -0.74 8.16
C GLY A 698 -18.84 -0.29 9.24
N ARG A 699 -17.77 0.39 8.86
CA ARG A 699 -16.71 0.89 9.76
C ARG A 699 -17.18 1.82 10.89
N ASN A 700 -18.40 2.36 10.80
CA ASN A 700 -18.96 3.28 11.80
C ASN A 700 -20.08 2.66 12.65
N ILE A 701 -20.39 1.36 12.49
CA ILE A 701 -21.47 0.69 13.24
C ILE A 701 -21.30 0.89 14.75
N SER A 702 -20.10 0.72 15.30
CA SER A 702 -19.87 0.86 16.74
C SER A 702 -19.52 2.26 17.23
N LYS A 703 -19.17 3.17 16.33
CA LYS A 703 -18.82 4.55 16.71
C LYS A 703 -20.07 5.36 17.06
N THR A 704 -21.24 4.92 16.61
CA THR A 704 -22.51 5.61 16.83
C THR A 704 -23.63 4.63 17.19
N VAL A 705 -24.21 4.79 18.39
CA VAL A 705 -25.38 4.02 18.88
C VAL A 705 -26.57 4.08 17.90
N SER A 706 -26.64 5.12 17.08
CA SER A 706 -27.70 5.34 16.09
C SER A 706 -27.81 4.25 15.03
N VAL A 707 -26.72 3.55 14.67
CA VAL A 707 -26.76 2.57 13.57
C VAL A 707 -27.51 1.31 13.99
N SER A 708 -27.19 0.72 15.14
CA SER A 708 -27.90 -0.44 15.68
C SER A 708 -29.38 -0.16 15.92
N LEU A 709 -29.71 1.01 16.48
CA LEU A 709 -31.11 1.43 16.69
C LEU A 709 -31.88 1.50 15.37
N ARG A 710 -31.29 2.11 14.34
CA ARG A 710 -31.91 2.20 13.00
C ARG A 710 -32.18 0.83 12.38
N ILE A 711 -31.28 -0.14 12.57
CA ILE A 711 -31.49 -1.50 12.07
C ILE A 711 -32.71 -2.13 12.75
N PHE A 712 -32.78 -2.07 14.09
CA PHE A 712 -33.90 -2.65 14.82
C PHE A 712 -35.23 -1.93 14.58
N GLU A 713 -35.22 -0.60 14.46
CA GLU A 713 -36.40 0.18 14.07
C GLU A 713 -36.90 -0.22 12.66
N ALA A 714 -35.99 -0.43 11.71
CA ALA A 714 -36.36 -0.85 10.36
C ALA A 714 -37.06 -2.21 10.34
N LEU A 715 -36.56 -3.18 11.11
CA LEU A 715 -37.16 -4.50 11.23
C LEU A 715 -38.50 -4.45 11.99
N ALA A 716 -38.57 -3.68 13.07
CA ALA A 716 -39.79 -3.51 13.87
C ALA A 716 -40.94 -2.88 13.04
N ASN A 717 -40.63 -1.88 12.21
CA ASN A 717 -41.61 -1.21 11.34
C ASN A 717 -42.22 -2.14 10.28
N GLU A 718 -41.50 -3.19 9.89
CA GLU A 718 -41.99 -4.21 8.96
C GLU A 718 -42.50 -5.47 9.68
N HIS A 719 -42.64 -5.41 11.02
CA HIS A 719 -43.10 -6.51 11.87
C HIS A 719 -42.26 -7.79 11.77
N ILE A 720 -40.94 -7.64 11.54
CA ILE A 720 -40.01 -8.76 11.41
C ILE A 720 -39.47 -9.13 12.78
N ASN A 721 -39.68 -10.38 13.19
CA ASN A 721 -39.17 -10.90 14.46
C ASN A 721 -37.69 -11.28 14.36
N LEU A 722 -36.93 -10.86 15.37
CA LEU A 722 -35.54 -11.26 15.57
C LEU A 722 -35.48 -12.61 16.28
N ARG A 723 -34.65 -13.51 15.73
CA ARG A 723 -34.28 -14.79 16.37
C ARG A 723 -33.04 -14.65 17.23
N PHE A 724 -32.05 -13.89 16.76
CA PHE A 724 -30.88 -13.49 17.51
C PHE A 724 -30.30 -12.20 16.91
N ALA A 725 -29.45 -11.52 17.67
CA ALA A 725 -28.64 -10.41 17.19
C ALA A 725 -27.29 -10.44 17.88
N ASP A 726 -26.21 -10.31 17.11
CA ASP A 726 -24.85 -10.35 17.61
C ASP A 726 -24.02 -9.22 16.99
N HIS A 727 -23.17 -8.60 17.81
CA HIS A 727 -22.23 -7.60 17.37
C HIS A 727 -20.88 -8.27 17.13
N GLY A 728 -20.37 -8.21 15.89
CA GLY A 728 -19.08 -8.79 15.55
C GLY A 728 -17.97 -8.23 16.45
N ALA A 729 -16.99 -9.08 16.80
CA ALA A 729 -15.92 -8.74 17.75
C ALA A 729 -15.10 -7.50 17.31
N GLU A 730 -14.94 -7.31 16.00
CA GLU A 730 -14.24 -6.15 15.42
C GLU A 730 -15.08 -4.87 15.43
N ARG A 731 -16.35 -4.94 15.88
CA ARG A 731 -17.27 -3.81 16.02
C ARG A 731 -17.63 -3.08 14.71
N ILE A 732 -17.31 -3.70 13.58
CA ILE A 732 -17.60 -3.19 12.22
C ILE A 732 -18.74 -3.96 11.53
N SER A 733 -19.36 -4.92 12.22
CA SER A 733 -20.48 -5.71 11.71
C SER A 733 -21.51 -6.00 12.81
N MET A 734 -22.76 -6.23 12.40
CA MET A 734 -23.84 -6.78 13.21
C MET A 734 -24.48 -7.93 12.44
N GLN A 735 -24.52 -9.11 13.04
CA GLN A 735 -25.24 -10.28 12.54
C GLN A 735 -26.63 -10.38 13.17
N ILE A 736 -27.61 -10.80 12.37
CA ILE A 736 -29.01 -10.81 12.73
C ILE A 736 -29.65 -12.09 12.20
N GLY A 737 -30.28 -12.85 13.08
CA GLY A 737 -31.12 -13.99 12.73
C GLY A 737 -32.58 -13.59 12.54
N VAL A 738 -33.18 -13.98 11.43
CA VAL A 738 -34.62 -13.83 11.16
C VAL A 738 -35.19 -15.12 10.60
N ASN A 739 -36.51 -15.26 10.56
CA ASN A 739 -37.12 -16.36 9.82
C ASN A 739 -36.77 -16.27 8.33
N GLU A 740 -36.56 -17.42 7.69
CA GLU A 740 -36.22 -17.50 6.27
C GLU A 740 -37.31 -16.89 5.37
N SER A 741 -38.58 -16.95 5.80
CA SER A 741 -39.70 -16.26 5.13
C SER A 741 -39.54 -14.74 5.09
N ASP A 742 -38.86 -14.15 6.09
CA ASP A 742 -38.69 -12.71 6.23
C ASP A 742 -37.37 -12.21 5.63
N TYR A 743 -36.46 -13.11 5.26
CA TYR A 743 -35.11 -12.80 4.76
C TYR A 743 -35.06 -11.64 3.76
N LYS A 744 -35.84 -11.74 2.67
CA LYS A 744 -35.85 -10.71 1.61
C LYS A 744 -36.44 -9.39 2.10
N ASN A 745 -37.44 -9.43 2.98
CA ASN A 745 -38.08 -8.23 3.50
C ASN A 745 -37.18 -7.53 4.51
N ALA A 746 -36.47 -8.29 5.36
CA ALA A 746 -35.50 -7.78 6.31
C ALA A 746 -34.36 -7.04 5.60
N ILE A 747 -33.73 -7.63 4.59
CA ILE A 747 -32.68 -6.96 3.80
C ILE A 747 -33.20 -5.66 3.17
N ARG A 748 -34.42 -5.67 2.59
CA ARG A 748 -35.02 -4.46 1.99
C ARG A 748 -35.32 -3.39 3.03
N ALA A 749 -35.79 -3.77 4.21
CA ALA A 749 -36.10 -2.86 5.31
C ALA A 749 -34.84 -2.14 5.80
N ILE A 750 -33.79 -2.93 6.09
CA ILE A 750 -32.49 -2.42 6.52
C ILE A 750 -31.91 -1.51 5.44
N TYR A 751 -31.89 -1.96 4.18
CA TYR A 751 -31.37 -1.16 3.07
C TYR A 751 -32.06 0.21 2.98
N LYS A 752 -33.40 0.25 2.99
CA LYS A 752 -34.17 1.51 2.95
C LYS A 752 -33.83 2.45 4.10
N ALA A 753 -33.58 1.92 5.30
CA ALA A 753 -33.24 2.72 6.47
C ALA A 753 -31.89 3.46 6.33
N PHE A 754 -30.99 2.95 5.49
CA PHE A 754 -29.68 3.55 5.22
C PHE A 754 -29.60 4.31 3.88
N THR A 755 -30.62 4.22 3.02
CA THR A 755 -30.64 4.89 1.71
C THR A 755 -31.75 5.92 1.53
N ASN A 756 -32.63 6.14 2.51
CA ASN A 756 -33.73 7.10 2.37
C ASN A 756 -33.24 8.57 2.31
N VAL A 757 -33.82 9.29 1.34
CA VAL A 757 -33.28 10.44 0.59
C VAL A 757 -33.27 11.79 1.34
N SER A 758 -33.83 11.89 2.54
CA SER A 758 -34.01 13.20 3.21
C SER A 758 -32.73 13.89 3.66
N ARG A 759 -31.55 13.26 3.59
CA ARG A 759 -30.28 13.84 4.09
C ARG A 759 -29.09 13.81 3.12
N LEU A 760 -29.17 13.09 2.01
CA LEU A 760 -28.13 13.12 0.96
C LEU A 760 -28.16 14.42 0.14
N ALA A 761 -29.19 15.26 0.31
CA ALA A 761 -29.33 16.55 -0.35
C ALA A 761 -28.94 17.76 0.55
N GLU A 762 -28.60 17.53 1.82
CA GLU A 762 -28.24 18.59 2.80
C GLU A 762 -26.76 18.56 3.25
N LYS A 763 -25.94 17.67 2.68
CA LYS A 763 -24.49 17.64 2.84
C LYS A 763 -23.85 17.53 1.47
#